data_AF-A0A6G6TED0-F1
#
_entry.id   AF-A0A6G6TED0-F1
#
_cell.length_a   1.000
_cell.length_b   1.000
_cell.length_c   1.000
_cell.angle_alpha   90.00
_cell.angle_beta   90.00
_cell.angle_gamma   90.00
#
_symmetry.space_group_name_H-M   'P 1'
#
loop_
_entity.id
_entity.type
_entity.pdbx_description
1 polymer ?
#
loop_
_entity_poly.entity_id
_entity_poly.type
_entity_poly.pdbx_seq_one_letter_code
_entity_poly.pdbx_strand_id
1 'polypeptide(L)'
;MTTDFSQDHKDEKNQMQSADLDALLNQYFKGRVVRKDLTKQLKEGANVPVYVLEYLLGMYCASDDDEVVMQGLENVKKILAENYVRPDEAEKVKSLIRERGTFKIIDKVSVKLNQKKDVYEAALSNLGIKDALVPTKIVQDNEKLLTGGIWCIITVQYFFEEGQKTSPFSIMSLKPIQMPSMNMDEVFSTRRHFSTDQWMDVLLRSVGMEPTNLEHRVKWHLITRMIPFVENNYNVCELGPRGTGKSHVYKECSPNSLLVSGGQTTVANLFYNMSSRQVGLVGMWDVVAFDEVAGINFKDKDGVQIMKDYMASGSFARGRDSIEAKASMVFVGNINQSVETLVKTSHLLAPFPDAMIDTAFFDRFHSYIPGWEIPKMRPEFFTNSYGLITDYLAEYMREMRKRSFADAIDKFFKLGNNLNQRDVIAVRRTVSGLLKLLHPDAQYTKDDVRACLTYALETRRRVKEQLKKLGGMEFFDVHFSYIDNDSLEEFFVNVPEQGGSKLIPEGLPRAGVVHLVTQGSTGQLGLYRYETQMMAGSGKHSVSGLGSNTAAKEAVRVGFDYFKGNLNRISASAKFSEHEYHLHVVELHNTGPSTKSSLAALIAFCSILMNRPIQEQMVVLGEMTLGGVVNPVQDLAGSLQLAMDSGAKRILLPMASASDIPTVPAELFSKFQISFYADPVDAVFKALGVN
;
A
#
# COMPACT_ATOMS: atom_id res chain seq x y z
N MET A 1 53.14 23.24 -2.38
CA MET A 1 52.51 22.19 -3.21
C MET A 1 51.74 21.29 -2.27
N THR A 2 50.47 21.62 -2.05
CA THR A 2 49.50 20.85 -1.27
C THR A 2 48.23 20.96 -2.09
N THR A 3 48.00 19.96 -2.93
CA THR A 3 46.83 19.82 -3.79
C THR A 3 45.62 19.49 -2.93
N ASP A 4 44.55 20.27 -3.14
CA ASP A 4 43.32 20.27 -2.36
C ASP A 4 42.40 19.14 -2.81
N PHE A 5 42.62 17.93 -2.28
CA PHE A 5 41.78 16.74 -2.52
C PHE A 5 40.33 16.89 -2.01
N SER A 6 40.00 17.98 -1.33
CA SER A 6 38.68 18.20 -0.73
C SER A 6 37.68 18.91 -1.65
N GLN A 7 38.17 19.59 -2.68
CA GLN A 7 37.36 20.30 -3.67
C GLN A 7 36.90 19.38 -4.81
N ASP A 8 37.79 18.54 -5.34
CA ASP A 8 37.47 17.60 -6.43
C ASP A 8 36.34 16.60 -6.06
N HIS A 9 36.27 16.13 -4.82
CA HIS A 9 35.20 15.21 -4.37
C HIS A 9 33.85 15.89 -4.08
N LYS A 10 33.84 17.20 -3.83
CA LYS A 10 32.58 17.97 -3.73
C LYS A 10 32.06 18.34 -5.11
N ASP A 11 32.96 18.62 -6.04
CA ASP A 11 32.61 18.91 -7.43
C ASP A 11 32.15 17.65 -8.20
N GLU A 12 32.71 16.47 -7.94
CA GLU A 12 32.20 15.19 -8.48
C GLU A 12 30.79 14.84 -7.97
N LYS A 13 30.51 15.06 -6.68
CA LYS A 13 29.17 14.83 -6.10
C LYS A 13 28.13 15.82 -6.62
N ASN A 14 28.52 17.07 -6.85
CA ASN A 14 27.64 18.08 -7.45
C ASN A 14 27.45 17.88 -8.97
N GLN A 15 28.44 17.35 -9.69
CA GLN A 15 28.30 17.00 -11.11
C GLN A 15 27.36 15.80 -11.33
N MET A 16 27.33 14.80 -10.43
CA MET A 16 26.39 13.67 -10.56
C MET A 16 24.92 14.05 -10.34
N GLN A 17 24.62 15.11 -9.58
CA GLN A 17 23.24 15.58 -9.37
C GLN A 17 22.66 16.36 -10.55
N SER A 18 23.50 16.86 -11.47
CA SER A 18 23.06 17.66 -12.63
C SER A 18 23.18 16.94 -13.98
N ALA A 19 23.51 15.65 -13.99
CA ALA A 19 23.63 14.89 -15.23
C ALA A 19 22.24 14.62 -15.84
N ASP A 20 22.08 14.94 -17.12
CA ASP A 20 20.88 14.62 -17.88
C ASP A 20 20.65 13.10 -17.89
N LEU A 21 19.52 12.66 -17.34
CA LEU A 21 19.18 11.25 -17.21
C LEU A 21 19.01 10.58 -18.58
N ASP A 22 18.58 11.34 -19.61
CA ASP A 22 18.44 10.82 -20.96
C ASP A 22 19.81 10.52 -21.58
N ALA A 23 20.80 11.37 -21.36
CA ALA A 23 22.19 11.13 -21.78
C ALA A 23 22.79 9.90 -21.09
N LEU A 24 22.59 9.76 -19.77
CA LEU A 24 23.06 8.59 -19.02
C LEU A 24 22.41 7.30 -19.55
N LEU A 25 21.10 7.29 -19.76
CA LEU A 25 20.38 6.13 -20.29
C LEU A 25 20.87 5.73 -21.68
N ASN A 26 21.10 6.69 -22.58
CA ASN A 26 21.60 6.41 -23.93
C ASN A 26 23.05 5.92 -23.93
N GLN A 27 23.89 6.41 -23.02
CA GLN A 27 25.28 5.97 -22.88
C GLN A 27 25.37 4.53 -22.35
N TYR A 28 24.62 4.25 -21.29
CA TYR A 28 24.82 3.06 -20.45
C TYR A 28 23.85 1.92 -20.75
N PHE A 29 22.68 2.22 -21.33
CA PHE A 29 21.65 1.23 -21.73
C PHE A 29 21.33 1.31 -23.23
N LYS A 30 22.34 1.59 -24.06
CA LYS A 30 22.17 1.70 -25.52
C LYS A 30 21.45 0.47 -26.10
N GLY A 31 20.38 0.71 -26.86
CA GLY A 31 19.54 -0.36 -27.44
C GLY A 31 18.64 -1.09 -26.44
N ARG A 32 18.62 -0.69 -25.16
CA ARG A 32 17.73 -1.20 -24.10
C ARG A 32 16.77 -0.13 -23.58
N VAL A 33 16.85 1.09 -24.11
CA VAL A 33 16.00 2.24 -23.78
C VAL A 33 15.22 2.69 -25.00
N VAL A 34 14.10 3.35 -24.76
CA VAL A 34 13.22 3.90 -25.79
C VAL A 34 12.58 5.19 -25.28
N ARG A 35 12.39 6.16 -26.17
CA ARG A 35 11.62 7.38 -25.85
C ARG A 35 10.14 7.03 -25.71
N LYS A 36 9.53 7.39 -24.57
CA LYS A 36 8.17 6.99 -24.24
C LYS A 36 7.09 7.80 -24.99
N ASP A 37 7.43 8.97 -25.53
CA ASP A 37 6.56 9.75 -26.43
C ASP A 37 6.23 9.00 -27.72
N LEU A 38 7.21 8.36 -28.35
CA LEU A 38 7.03 7.55 -29.57
C LEU A 38 6.06 6.40 -29.35
N THR A 39 6.18 5.73 -28.19
CA THR A 39 5.28 4.64 -27.79
C THR A 39 3.85 5.13 -27.66
N LYS A 40 3.63 6.29 -27.04
CA LYS A 40 2.29 6.90 -26.90
C LYS A 40 1.69 7.21 -28.27
N GLN A 41 2.47 7.84 -29.16
CA GLN A 41 2.03 8.20 -30.51
C GLN A 41 1.59 6.97 -31.33
N LEU A 42 2.28 5.83 -31.19
CA LEU A 42 1.90 4.61 -31.88
C LEU A 42 0.66 3.93 -31.29
N LYS A 43 0.48 4.00 -29.97
CA LYS A 43 -0.65 3.35 -29.27
C LYS A 43 -2.01 3.92 -29.67
N GLU A 44 -2.06 5.18 -30.09
CA GLU A 44 -3.28 5.81 -30.63
C GLU A 44 -3.72 5.21 -31.98
N GLY A 45 -2.76 4.72 -32.78
CA GLY A 45 -3.02 4.20 -34.14
C GLY A 45 -3.19 2.68 -34.24
N ALA A 46 -2.73 1.91 -33.24
CA ALA A 46 -2.76 0.45 -33.27
C ALA A 46 -3.03 -0.15 -31.88
N ASN A 47 -4.03 -1.04 -31.79
CA ASN A 47 -4.34 -1.77 -30.56
C ASN A 47 -3.37 -2.95 -30.38
N VAL A 48 -2.12 -2.64 -30.05
CA VAL A 48 -1.00 -3.56 -29.91
C VAL A 48 -0.40 -3.40 -28.50
N PRO A 49 0.04 -4.47 -27.82
CA PRO A 49 0.66 -4.34 -26.51
C PRO A 49 1.90 -3.44 -26.52
N VAL A 50 2.10 -2.67 -25.44
CA VAL A 50 3.19 -1.68 -25.33
C VAL A 50 4.57 -2.28 -25.56
N TYR A 51 4.86 -3.45 -24.98
CA TYR A 51 6.15 -4.11 -25.17
C TYR A 51 6.44 -4.49 -26.63
N VAL A 52 5.41 -4.75 -27.45
CA VAL A 52 5.59 -5.01 -28.88
C VAL A 52 5.95 -3.72 -29.61
N LEU A 53 5.28 -2.61 -29.29
CA LEU A 53 5.59 -1.30 -29.85
C LEU A 53 7.02 -0.87 -29.49
N GLU A 54 7.39 -1.02 -28.22
CA GLU A 54 8.72 -0.66 -27.73
C GLU A 54 9.82 -1.55 -28.28
N TYR A 55 9.56 -2.83 -28.53
CA TYR A 55 10.50 -3.71 -29.22
C TYR A 55 10.77 -3.23 -30.66
N LEU A 56 9.72 -2.88 -31.41
CA LEU A 56 9.87 -2.35 -32.76
C LEU A 56 10.59 -0.99 -32.76
N LEU A 57 10.22 -0.09 -31.86
CA LEU A 57 10.91 1.18 -31.68
C LEU A 57 12.38 0.98 -31.29
N GLY A 58 12.69 0.04 -30.39
CA GLY A 58 14.06 -0.31 -30.03
C GLY A 58 14.88 -0.87 -31.20
N MET A 59 14.24 -1.46 -32.22
CA MET A 59 14.94 -1.93 -33.42
C MET A 59 15.21 -0.82 -34.44
N TYR A 60 14.28 0.13 -34.61
CA TYR A 60 14.31 1.10 -35.71
C TYR A 60 14.58 2.56 -35.27
N CYS A 61 14.42 2.87 -33.99
CA CYS A 61 14.58 4.22 -33.41
C CYS A 61 15.66 4.26 -32.31
N ALA A 62 16.67 3.37 -32.37
CA ALA A 62 17.77 3.30 -31.39
C ALA A 62 18.86 4.37 -31.61
N SER A 63 18.46 5.59 -31.96
CA SER A 63 19.33 6.75 -32.19
C SER A 63 18.88 7.93 -31.34
N ASP A 64 19.80 8.83 -31.05
CA ASP A 64 19.58 10.16 -30.47
C ASP A 64 19.33 11.24 -31.54
N ASP A 65 19.67 10.95 -32.80
CA ASP A 65 19.35 11.78 -33.97
C ASP A 65 17.84 11.75 -34.30
N ASP A 66 17.19 12.92 -34.23
CA ASP A 66 15.75 13.08 -34.47
C ASP A 66 15.33 12.70 -35.90
N GLU A 67 16.16 12.91 -36.93
CA GLU A 67 15.83 12.51 -38.31
C GLU A 67 15.81 10.99 -38.45
N VAL A 68 16.81 10.30 -37.87
CA VAL A 68 16.87 8.84 -37.84
C VAL A 68 15.68 8.27 -37.07
N VAL A 69 15.32 8.88 -35.94
CA VAL A 69 14.17 8.48 -35.13
C VAL A 69 12.86 8.63 -35.90
N MET A 70 12.67 9.74 -36.62
CA MET A 70 11.46 9.95 -37.45
C MET A 70 11.34 8.93 -38.57
N GLN A 71 12.42 8.66 -39.32
CA GLN A 71 12.42 7.62 -40.34
C GLN A 71 12.15 6.23 -39.76
N GLY A 72 12.75 5.93 -38.59
CA GLY A 72 12.48 4.72 -37.84
C GLY A 72 11.01 4.57 -37.46
N LEU A 73 10.38 5.67 -37.01
CA LEU A 73 8.96 5.69 -36.64
C LEU A 73 8.05 5.43 -37.84
N GLU A 74 8.34 6.02 -39.01
CA GLU A 74 7.60 5.74 -40.25
C GLU A 74 7.70 4.27 -40.65
N ASN A 75 8.89 3.67 -40.54
CA ASN A 75 9.09 2.25 -40.79
C ASN A 75 8.27 1.37 -39.83
N VAL A 76 8.22 1.72 -38.54
CA VAL A 76 7.39 1.01 -37.56
C VAL A 76 5.90 1.12 -37.90
N LYS A 77 5.41 2.31 -38.25
CA LYS A 77 4.02 2.51 -38.69
C LYS A 77 3.69 1.65 -39.90
N LYS A 78 4.60 1.57 -40.87
CA LYS A 78 4.45 0.73 -42.06
C LYS A 78 4.38 -0.76 -41.71
N ILE A 79 5.30 -1.25 -40.89
CA ILE A 79 5.31 -2.66 -40.42
C ILE A 79 4.00 -3.01 -39.72
N LEU A 80 3.52 -2.14 -38.82
CA LEU A 80 2.25 -2.38 -38.12
C LEU A 80 1.07 -2.38 -39.09
N ALA A 81 1.02 -1.45 -40.05
CA ALA A 81 -0.07 -1.39 -41.03
C ALA A 81 -0.09 -2.60 -41.98
N GLU A 82 1.08 -3.11 -42.39
CA GLU A 82 1.20 -4.18 -43.37
C GLU A 82 1.20 -5.59 -42.77
N ASN A 83 1.69 -5.76 -41.54
CA ASN A 83 1.92 -7.07 -40.93
C ASN A 83 1.06 -7.35 -39.70
N TYR A 84 0.51 -6.36 -39.00
CA TYR A 84 -0.35 -6.64 -37.84
C TYR A 84 -1.72 -7.15 -38.29
N VAL A 85 -2.11 -8.34 -37.81
CA VAL A 85 -3.41 -8.91 -38.13
C VAL A 85 -4.45 -8.32 -37.19
N ARG A 86 -5.42 -7.60 -37.76
CA ARG A 86 -6.65 -7.23 -37.04
C ARG A 86 -7.63 -8.41 -37.06
N PRO A 87 -8.22 -8.82 -35.92
CA PRO A 87 -9.09 -9.99 -35.87
C PRO A 87 -10.28 -9.96 -36.85
N ASP A 88 -10.82 -8.78 -37.14
CA ASP A 88 -11.90 -8.56 -38.11
C ASP A 88 -11.44 -8.71 -39.58
N GLU A 89 -10.15 -8.54 -39.85
CA GLU A 89 -9.54 -8.75 -41.19
C GLU A 89 -8.89 -10.13 -41.35
N ALA A 90 -9.03 -11.03 -40.38
CA ALA A 90 -8.32 -12.31 -40.36
C ALA A 90 -8.54 -13.15 -41.64
N GLU A 91 -9.78 -13.22 -42.15
CA GLU A 91 -10.10 -13.97 -43.38
C GLU A 91 -9.45 -13.38 -44.63
N LYS A 92 -9.36 -12.04 -44.71
CA LYS A 92 -8.65 -11.35 -45.80
C LYS A 92 -7.17 -11.72 -45.79
N VAL A 93 -6.55 -11.75 -44.62
CA VAL A 93 -5.14 -12.14 -44.47
C VAL A 93 -4.95 -13.62 -44.81
N LYS A 94 -5.87 -14.51 -44.41
CA LYS A 94 -5.83 -15.94 -44.83
C LYS A 94 -5.89 -16.10 -46.35
N SER A 95 -6.76 -15.34 -47.04
CA SER A 95 -6.82 -15.34 -48.52
C SER A 95 -5.49 -14.90 -49.11
N LEU A 96 -4.89 -13.83 -48.58
CA LEU A 96 -3.58 -13.34 -49.04
C LEU A 96 -2.47 -14.38 -48.85
N ILE A 97 -2.42 -15.09 -47.72
CA ILE A 97 -1.46 -16.17 -47.50
C ILE A 97 -1.67 -17.29 -48.53
N ARG A 98 -2.93 -17.68 -48.78
CA ARG A 98 -3.27 -18.72 -49.77
C ARG A 98 -2.85 -18.32 -51.19
N GLU A 99 -3.12 -17.08 -51.60
CA GLU A 99 -2.82 -16.58 -52.95
C GLU A 99 -1.32 -16.37 -53.18
N ARG A 100 -0.60 -15.86 -52.18
CA ARG A 100 0.84 -15.57 -52.28
C ARG A 100 1.73 -16.75 -51.87
N GLY A 101 1.15 -17.81 -51.32
CA GLY A 101 1.85 -18.95 -50.73
C GLY A 101 2.47 -18.66 -49.37
N THR A 102 3.05 -17.48 -49.15
CA THR A 102 3.57 -17.05 -47.85
C THR A 102 3.21 -15.59 -47.54
N PHE A 103 3.07 -15.27 -46.26
CA PHE A 103 2.88 -13.90 -45.80
C PHE A 103 3.48 -13.69 -44.41
N LYS A 104 4.09 -12.52 -44.19
CA LYS A 104 4.65 -12.15 -42.89
C LYS A 104 3.61 -11.41 -42.07
N ILE A 105 3.43 -11.83 -40.82
CA ILE A 105 2.47 -11.22 -39.89
C ILE A 105 3.06 -11.06 -38.49
N ILE A 106 2.44 -10.18 -37.70
CA ILE A 106 2.63 -10.04 -36.26
C ILE A 106 1.41 -10.63 -35.56
N ASP A 107 1.61 -11.69 -34.77
CA ASP A 107 0.55 -12.37 -34.03
C ASP A 107 1.09 -12.98 -32.72
N LYS A 108 0.20 -13.26 -31.78
CA LYS A 108 0.50 -14.04 -30.59
C LYS A 108 0.35 -15.53 -30.91
N VAL A 109 1.47 -16.26 -30.78
CA VAL A 109 1.61 -17.66 -31.13
C VAL A 109 1.73 -18.51 -29.87
N SER A 110 0.84 -19.47 -29.68
CA SER A 110 0.99 -20.55 -28.69
C SER A 110 1.09 -21.89 -29.41
N VAL A 111 1.83 -22.85 -28.86
CA VAL A 111 2.06 -24.16 -29.48
C VAL A 111 1.64 -25.26 -28.52
N LYS A 112 1.08 -26.33 -29.07
CA LYS A 112 0.78 -27.58 -28.35
C LYS A 112 1.28 -28.78 -29.14
N LEU A 113 1.62 -29.87 -28.44
CA LEU A 113 1.89 -31.15 -29.07
C LEU A 113 0.57 -31.88 -29.36
N ASN A 114 0.26 -32.13 -30.64
CA ASN A 114 -0.83 -33.00 -31.02
C ASN A 114 -0.35 -34.46 -31.04
N GLN A 115 -0.54 -35.16 -29.92
CA GLN A 115 -0.09 -36.54 -29.73
C GLN A 115 -0.74 -37.54 -30.71
N LYS A 116 -1.92 -37.24 -31.28
CA LYS A 116 -2.59 -38.13 -32.23
C LYS A 116 -1.95 -38.09 -33.62
N LYS A 117 -1.40 -36.93 -33.98
CA LYS A 117 -0.75 -36.68 -35.28
C LYS A 117 0.77 -36.65 -35.18
N ASP A 118 1.31 -36.66 -33.96
CA ASP A 118 2.73 -36.49 -33.63
C ASP A 118 3.35 -35.23 -34.27
N VAL A 119 2.65 -34.10 -34.15
CA VAL A 119 3.10 -32.81 -34.69
C VAL A 119 2.86 -31.69 -33.68
N TYR A 120 3.65 -30.62 -33.78
CA TYR A 120 3.37 -29.37 -33.09
C TYR A 120 2.39 -28.51 -33.88
N GLU A 121 1.32 -28.07 -33.20
CA GLU A 121 0.28 -27.21 -33.74
C GLU A 121 0.31 -25.85 -33.03
N ALA A 122 0.49 -24.79 -33.81
CA ALA A 122 0.37 -23.41 -33.36
C ALA A 122 -1.07 -22.91 -33.44
N ALA A 123 -1.48 -22.21 -32.39
CA ALA A 123 -2.61 -21.30 -32.41
C ALA A 123 -2.12 -19.86 -32.60
N LEU A 124 -2.66 -19.20 -33.63
CA LEU A 124 -2.44 -17.81 -34.00
C LEU A 124 -3.65 -17.01 -33.53
N SER A 125 -3.45 -16.13 -32.55
CA SER A 125 -4.54 -15.52 -31.79
C SER A 125 -5.40 -14.59 -32.64
N ASN A 126 -4.77 -13.68 -33.40
CA ASN A 126 -5.46 -12.69 -34.20
C ASN A 126 -5.90 -13.26 -35.56
N LEU A 127 -5.07 -14.10 -36.19
CA LEU A 127 -5.42 -14.76 -37.44
C LEU A 127 -6.49 -15.85 -37.22
N GLY A 128 -6.69 -16.32 -35.99
CA GLY A 128 -7.73 -17.28 -35.63
C GLY A 128 -7.49 -18.70 -36.15
N ILE A 129 -6.24 -19.05 -36.49
CA ILE A 129 -5.82 -20.41 -36.86
C ILE A 129 -5.44 -21.15 -35.58
N LYS A 130 -5.85 -22.42 -35.44
CA LYS A 130 -5.66 -23.18 -34.18
C LYS A 130 -4.75 -24.40 -34.32
N ASP A 131 -4.34 -24.70 -35.54
CA ASP A 131 -3.70 -25.96 -35.91
C ASP A 131 -2.54 -25.80 -36.91
N ALA A 132 -1.97 -24.59 -37.04
CA ALA A 132 -0.87 -24.35 -37.98
C ALA A 132 0.34 -25.22 -37.63
N LEU A 133 0.92 -25.94 -38.59
CA LEU A 133 2.06 -26.81 -38.32
C LEU A 133 3.30 -26.00 -37.95
N VAL A 134 4.06 -26.45 -36.94
CA VAL A 134 5.31 -25.82 -36.52
C VAL A 134 6.47 -26.81 -36.57
N PRO A 135 7.57 -26.48 -37.24
CA PRO A 135 8.79 -27.28 -37.20
C PRO A 135 9.32 -27.47 -35.77
N THR A 136 9.72 -28.69 -35.43
CA THR A 136 10.26 -29.05 -34.10
C THR A 136 11.39 -28.13 -33.65
N LYS A 137 12.30 -27.77 -34.55
CA LYS A 137 13.43 -26.87 -34.23
C LYS A 137 12.95 -25.50 -33.75
N ILE A 138 11.91 -24.93 -34.37
CA ILE A 138 11.35 -23.64 -33.92
C ILE A 138 10.83 -23.75 -32.49
N VAL A 139 10.19 -24.87 -32.13
CA VAL A 139 9.68 -25.10 -30.78
C VAL A 139 10.82 -25.29 -29.77
N GLN A 140 11.85 -26.04 -30.13
CA GLN A 140 13.04 -26.25 -29.27
C GLN A 140 13.81 -24.95 -29.02
N ASP A 141 13.98 -24.13 -30.06
CA ASP A 141 14.65 -22.83 -29.93
C ASP A 141 13.79 -21.81 -29.15
N ASN A 142 12.49 -22.07 -28.96
CA ASN A 142 11.53 -21.14 -28.37
C ASN A 142 10.53 -21.85 -27.43
N GLU A 143 11.03 -22.48 -26.37
CA GLU A 143 10.22 -23.28 -25.44
C GLU A 143 9.02 -22.51 -24.82
N LYS A 144 9.13 -21.18 -24.67
CA LYS A 144 8.04 -20.29 -24.20
C LYS A 144 6.76 -20.38 -25.04
N LEU A 145 6.83 -20.87 -26.28
CA LEU A 145 5.66 -21.13 -27.12
C LEU A 145 4.70 -22.17 -26.49
N LEU A 146 5.21 -23.09 -25.66
CA LEU A 146 4.44 -24.17 -25.04
C LEU A 146 3.71 -23.76 -23.74
N THR A 147 4.00 -22.58 -23.18
CA THR A 147 3.58 -22.20 -21.82
C THR A 147 2.58 -21.03 -21.75
N GLY A 148 1.93 -20.69 -22.86
CA GLY A 148 0.93 -19.60 -22.92
C GLY A 148 1.02 -18.70 -24.15
N GLY A 149 2.06 -18.90 -24.95
CA GLY A 149 2.30 -18.23 -26.22
C GLY A 149 2.89 -16.84 -26.09
N ILE A 150 3.65 -16.44 -27.10
CA ILE A 150 4.43 -15.21 -27.16
C ILE A 150 4.11 -14.44 -28.45
N TRP A 151 4.31 -13.13 -28.43
CA TRP A 151 4.18 -12.31 -29.63
C TRP A 151 5.37 -12.54 -30.54
N CYS A 152 5.10 -12.77 -31.82
CA CYS A 152 6.11 -13.11 -32.80
C CYS A 152 5.86 -12.37 -34.11
N ILE A 153 6.94 -12.03 -34.80
CA ILE A 153 6.93 -11.81 -36.24
C ILE A 153 7.07 -13.19 -36.88
N ILE A 154 6.04 -13.66 -37.56
CA ILE A 154 6.03 -14.98 -38.20
C ILE A 154 5.82 -14.87 -39.70
N THR A 155 6.42 -15.79 -40.44
CA THR A 155 6.06 -16.02 -41.84
C THR A 155 5.19 -17.26 -41.88
N VAL A 156 3.91 -17.07 -42.21
CA VAL A 156 2.96 -18.16 -42.38
C VAL A 156 2.99 -18.59 -43.83
N GLN A 157 3.04 -19.89 -44.04
CA GLN A 157 2.96 -20.53 -45.35
C GLN A 157 1.62 -21.26 -45.48
N TYR A 158 1.05 -21.23 -46.68
CA TYR A 158 -0.09 -22.04 -47.05
C TYR A 158 0.31 -23.02 -48.15
N PHE A 159 0.09 -24.30 -47.88
CA PHE A 159 0.29 -25.38 -48.84
C PHE A 159 -0.76 -26.46 -48.60
N PHE A 160 -1.52 -26.81 -49.64
CA PHE A 160 -2.60 -27.80 -49.56
C PHE A 160 -2.35 -28.91 -50.57
N GLU A 161 -2.34 -30.15 -50.08
CA GLU A 161 -2.34 -31.35 -50.91
C GLU A 161 -3.61 -32.18 -50.68
N GLU A 162 -4.09 -32.81 -51.76
CA GLU A 162 -5.27 -33.66 -51.72
C GLU A 162 -5.01 -34.89 -50.84
N GLY A 163 -5.89 -35.13 -49.86
CA GLY A 163 -5.74 -36.21 -48.88
C GLY A 163 -4.94 -35.86 -47.62
N GLN A 164 -4.44 -34.63 -47.46
CA GLN A 164 -3.72 -34.24 -46.24
C GLN A 164 -4.64 -34.25 -45.00
N LYS A 165 -4.10 -34.73 -43.87
CA LYS A 165 -4.81 -34.79 -42.58
C LYS A 165 -4.43 -33.67 -41.61
N THR A 166 -3.44 -32.86 -41.99
CA THR A 166 -2.89 -31.74 -41.21
C THR A 166 -3.38 -30.41 -41.77
N SER A 167 -3.16 -29.33 -41.02
CA SER A 167 -3.53 -27.98 -41.47
C SER A 167 -2.71 -27.60 -42.71
N PRO A 168 -3.30 -26.90 -43.69
CA PRO A 168 -2.55 -26.36 -44.82
C PRO A 168 -1.71 -25.14 -44.43
N PHE A 169 -1.94 -24.60 -43.24
CA PHE A 169 -1.12 -23.53 -42.69
C PHE A 169 0.07 -24.10 -41.93
N SER A 170 1.24 -23.51 -42.14
CA SER A 170 2.46 -23.83 -41.38
C SER A 170 3.27 -22.57 -41.07
N ILE A 171 4.05 -22.62 -40.00
CA ILE A 171 4.99 -21.56 -39.63
C ILE A 171 6.34 -21.85 -40.29
N MET A 172 6.67 -21.07 -41.31
CA MET A 172 7.94 -21.20 -42.03
C MET A 172 9.11 -20.60 -41.24
N SER A 173 8.87 -19.45 -40.61
CA SER A 173 9.87 -18.79 -39.75
C SER A 173 9.17 -18.05 -38.62
N LEU A 174 9.81 -18.00 -37.46
CA LEU A 174 9.29 -17.35 -36.27
C LEU A 174 10.41 -16.57 -35.60
N LYS A 175 10.17 -15.28 -35.37
CA LYS A 175 11.04 -14.42 -34.58
C LYS A 175 10.25 -13.86 -33.40
N PRO A 176 10.59 -14.24 -32.15
CA PRO A 176 9.98 -13.65 -30.97
C PRO A 176 10.16 -12.13 -30.94
N ILE A 177 9.11 -11.42 -30.56
CA ILE A 177 9.15 -10.00 -30.20
C ILE A 177 9.53 -9.93 -28.73
N GLN A 178 10.76 -10.33 -28.45
CA GLN A 178 11.35 -10.37 -27.11
C GLN A 178 12.80 -9.94 -27.20
N MET A 179 13.29 -9.27 -26.17
CA MET A 179 14.71 -8.94 -26.08
C MET A 179 15.56 -10.22 -25.95
N PRO A 180 16.77 -10.26 -26.54
CA PRO A 180 17.71 -11.36 -26.34
C PRO A 180 18.01 -11.60 -24.86
N SER A 181 18.44 -12.82 -24.51
CA SER A 181 18.73 -13.27 -23.14
C SER A 181 19.28 -12.17 -22.22
N MET A 182 18.63 -12.00 -21.06
CA MET A 182 18.97 -10.99 -20.06
C MET A 182 20.37 -11.22 -19.48
N ASN A 183 21.25 -10.21 -19.58
CA ASN A 183 22.54 -10.22 -18.90
C ASN A 183 22.43 -9.40 -17.59
N MET A 184 22.39 -10.08 -16.46
CA MET A 184 22.25 -9.43 -15.15
C MET A 184 23.53 -8.72 -14.70
N ASP A 185 24.72 -9.20 -15.10
CA ASP A 185 25.99 -8.56 -14.74
C ASP A 185 26.13 -7.20 -15.41
N GLU A 186 25.62 -7.08 -16.64
CA GLU A 186 25.46 -5.80 -17.34
C GLU A 186 24.55 -4.87 -16.52
N VAL A 187 23.35 -5.29 -16.13
CA VAL A 187 22.45 -4.45 -15.30
C VAL A 187 23.14 -3.96 -14.02
N PHE A 188 23.84 -4.84 -13.31
CA PHE A 188 24.48 -4.47 -12.05
C PHE A 188 25.64 -3.50 -12.25
N SER A 189 26.50 -3.74 -13.23
CA SER A 189 27.60 -2.83 -13.53
C SER A 189 27.07 -1.47 -13.99
N THR A 190 26.06 -1.47 -14.84
CA THR A 190 25.42 -0.26 -15.38
C THR A 190 24.69 0.53 -14.30
N ARG A 191 23.98 -0.14 -13.38
CA ARG A 191 23.29 0.48 -12.23
C ARG A 191 24.22 1.37 -11.40
N ARG A 192 25.50 1.01 -11.26
CA ARG A 192 26.47 1.75 -10.43
C ARG A 192 26.79 3.15 -10.94
N HIS A 193 26.47 3.45 -12.20
CA HIS A 193 26.63 4.79 -12.78
C HIS A 193 25.52 5.78 -12.39
N PHE A 194 24.51 5.33 -11.64
CA PHE A 194 23.36 6.14 -11.22
C PHE A 194 23.32 6.28 -9.69
N SER A 195 22.91 7.44 -9.19
CA SER A 195 22.47 7.56 -7.80
C SER A 195 21.16 6.79 -7.55
N THR A 196 20.80 6.54 -6.29
CA THR A 196 19.53 5.87 -5.94
C THR A 196 18.31 6.64 -6.46
N ASP A 197 18.31 7.96 -6.36
CA ASP A 197 17.20 8.79 -6.84
C ASP A 197 17.11 8.80 -8.37
N GLN A 198 18.24 8.92 -9.06
CA GLN A 198 18.27 8.79 -10.54
C GLN A 198 17.76 7.42 -10.98
N TRP A 199 18.17 6.35 -10.29
CA TRP A 199 17.72 5.00 -10.63
C TRP A 199 16.23 4.79 -10.36
N MET A 200 15.71 5.33 -9.25
CA MET A 200 14.27 5.36 -8.98
C MET A 200 13.53 6.06 -10.14
N ASP A 201 14.05 7.19 -10.60
CA ASP A 201 13.47 7.94 -11.72
C ASP A 201 13.53 7.15 -13.04
N VAL A 202 14.61 6.40 -13.29
CA VAL A 202 14.70 5.45 -14.43
C VAL A 202 13.58 4.42 -14.37
N LEU A 203 13.37 3.78 -13.22
CA LEU A 203 12.32 2.76 -13.08
C LEU A 203 10.92 3.35 -13.30
N LEU A 204 10.66 4.54 -12.77
CA LEU A 204 9.40 5.26 -12.95
C LEU A 204 9.16 5.65 -14.42
N ARG A 205 10.16 6.21 -15.10
CA ARG A 205 10.08 6.51 -16.55
C ARG A 205 9.85 5.24 -17.37
N SER A 206 10.47 4.14 -16.98
CA SER A 206 10.35 2.85 -17.65
C SER A 206 8.93 2.28 -17.60
N VAL A 207 8.18 2.54 -16.52
CA VAL A 207 6.74 2.22 -16.40
C VAL A 207 5.80 3.33 -16.90
N GLY A 208 6.36 4.39 -17.48
CA GLY A 208 5.63 5.48 -18.15
C GLY A 208 5.28 6.68 -17.26
N MET A 209 5.82 6.79 -16.05
CA MET A 209 5.55 7.88 -15.12
C MET A 209 6.63 8.98 -15.22
N GLU A 210 6.25 10.25 -15.12
CA GLU A 210 7.18 11.39 -15.10
C GLU A 210 7.58 11.77 -13.66
N PRO A 211 8.82 11.50 -13.22
CA PRO A 211 9.20 11.68 -11.83
C PRO A 211 9.34 13.14 -11.40
N THR A 212 9.62 14.08 -12.32
CA THR A 212 9.81 15.50 -11.96
C THR A 212 8.56 16.15 -11.40
N ASN A 213 7.40 15.61 -11.75
CA ASN A 213 6.09 16.14 -11.35
C ASN A 213 5.50 15.39 -10.14
N LEU A 214 6.27 14.49 -9.54
CA LEU A 214 5.83 13.64 -8.43
C LEU A 214 6.60 13.99 -7.15
N GLU A 215 5.85 14.17 -6.06
CA GLU A 215 6.45 14.25 -4.73
C GLU A 215 7.23 12.96 -4.41
N HIS A 216 8.33 13.10 -3.68
CA HIS A 216 9.21 11.97 -3.36
C HIS A 216 8.45 10.79 -2.72
N ARG A 217 7.50 11.06 -1.81
CA ARG A 217 6.66 10.04 -1.18
C ARG A 217 5.81 9.26 -2.19
N VAL A 218 5.27 9.92 -3.21
CA VAL A 218 4.51 9.28 -4.29
C VAL A 218 5.40 8.35 -5.11
N LYS A 219 6.67 8.73 -5.35
CA LYS A 219 7.64 7.85 -6.02
C LYS A 219 7.79 6.52 -5.29
N TRP A 220 7.90 6.52 -3.97
CA TRP A 220 7.96 5.29 -3.15
C TRP A 220 6.70 4.41 -3.30
N HIS A 221 5.50 4.99 -3.33
CA HIS A 221 4.27 4.23 -3.59
C HIS A 221 4.28 3.57 -4.98
N LEU A 222 4.75 4.28 -6.00
CA LEU A 222 4.87 3.76 -7.35
C LEU A 222 5.95 2.67 -7.47
N ILE A 223 7.10 2.81 -6.79
CA ILE A 223 8.10 1.74 -6.70
C ILE A 223 7.51 0.50 -6.01
N THR A 224 6.71 0.70 -4.95
CA THR A 224 6.09 -0.41 -4.21
C THR A 224 5.14 -1.24 -5.09
N ARG A 225 4.47 -0.62 -6.07
CA ARG A 225 3.65 -1.35 -7.07
C ARG A 225 4.47 -2.36 -7.89
N MET A 226 5.79 -2.18 -7.99
CA MET A 226 6.66 -3.07 -8.77
C MET A 226 7.21 -4.24 -7.95
N ILE A 227 7.10 -4.23 -6.61
CA ILE A 227 7.58 -5.34 -5.75
C ILE A 227 7.02 -6.71 -6.17
N PRO A 228 5.71 -6.85 -6.49
CA PRO A 228 5.14 -8.12 -6.97
C PRO A 228 5.90 -8.75 -8.15
N PHE A 229 6.62 -7.98 -8.96
CA PHE A 229 7.40 -8.50 -10.09
C PHE A 229 8.78 -9.04 -9.68
N VAL A 230 9.39 -8.53 -8.61
CA VAL A 230 10.74 -8.92 -8.13
C VAL A 230 10.71 -9.85 -6.91
N GLU A 231 9.55 -10.00 -6.27
CA GLU A 231 9.32 -10.92 -5.16
C GLU A 231 8.30 -12.01 -5.51
N ASN A 232 8.60 -13.25 -5.12
CA ASN A 232 7.67 -14.36 -5.28
C ASN A 232 6.55 -14.25 -4.24
N ASN A 233 5.31 -14.63 -4.56
CA ASN A 233 4.18 -14.67 -3.62
C ASN A 233 4.05 -13.39 -2.76
N TYR A 234 4.34 -12.21 -3.31
CA TYR A 234 4.22 -10.95 -2.58
C TYR A 234 2.80 -10.42 -2.70
N ASN A 235 2.03 -10.59 -1.63
CA ASN A 235 0.63 -10.20 -1.58
C ASN A 235 0.46 -8.76 -1.11
N VAL A 236 -0.20 -7.92 -1.89
CA VAL A 236 -0.33 -6.48 -1.62
C VAL A 236 -1.71 -5.97 -2.00
N CYS A 237 -2.20 -4.98 -1.26
CA CYS A 237 -3.40 -4.25 -1.63
C CYS A 237 -3.11 -2.77 -1.87
N GLU A 238 -3.83 -2.19 -2.84
CA GLU A 238 -3.84 -0.77 -3.11
C GLU A 238 -5.27 -0.30 -3.31
N LEU A 239 -5.77 0.51 -2.37
CA LEU A 239 -7.08 1.13 -2.49
C LEU A 239 -6.91 2.65 -2.53
N GLY A 240 -7.67 3.31 -3.40
CA GLY A 240 -7.64 4.77 -3.52
C GLY A 240 -8.65 5.29 -4.55
N PRO A 241 -8.68 6.59 -4.84
CA PRO A 241 -9.59 7.18 -5.80
C PRO A 241 -9.45 6.57 -7.20
N ARG A 242 -10.51 6.68 -8.01
CA ARG A 242 -10.46 6.32 -9.43
C ARG A 242 -9.46 7.20 -10.18
N GLY A 243 -8.79 6.61 -11.18
CA GLY A 243 -7.90 7.33 -12.08
C GLY A 243 -6.47 7.53 -11.57
N THR A 244 -6.01 6.80 -10.56
CA THR A 244 -4.62 6.88 -10.04
C THR A 244 -3.65 5.89 -10.71
N GLY A 245 -4.06 5.28 -11.84
CA GLY A 245 -3.21 4.38 -12.63
C GLY A 245 -2.90 3.02 -12.00
N LYS A 246 -3.66 2.59 -10.98
CA LYS A 246 -3.41 1.37 -10.19
C LYS A 246 -3.28 0.10 -11.03
N SER A 247 -4.17 -0.09 -11.99
CA SER A 247 -4.20 -1.28 -12.86
C SER A 247 -3.18 -1.22 -14.01
N HIS A 248 -2.64 -0.04 -14.33
CA HIS A 248 -1.78 0.17 -15.50
C HIS A 248 -0.49 -0.67 -15.41
N VAL A 249 0.18 -0.62 -14.25
CA VAL A 249 1.45 -1.32 -14.02
C VAL A 249 1.30 -2.83 -14.20
N TYR A 250 0.21 -3.41 -13.68
CA TYR A 250 -0.03 -4.86 -13.75
C TYR A 250 -0.54 -5.35 -15.12
N LYS A 251 -0.99 -4.42 -15.98
CA LYS A 251 -1.49 -4.72 -17.32
C LYS A 251 -0.43 -4.53 -18.40
N GLU A 252 0.36 -3.47 -18.30
CA GLU A 252 1.18 -2.99 -19.41
C GLU A 252 2.69 -3.23 -19.21
N CYS A 253 3.18 -3.39 -17.97
CA CYS A 253 4.62 -3.38 -17.68
C CYS A 253 5.28 -4.76 -17.71
N SER A 254 4.53 -5.85 -17.86
CA SER A 254 5.12 -7.19 -17.98
C SER A 254 4.21 -8.13 -18.78
N PRO A 255 4.77 -8.93 -19.71
CA PRO A 255 4.03 -10.00 -20.36
C PRO A 255 3.76 -11.20 -19.43
N ASN A 256 4.33 -11.21 -18.22
CA ASN A 256 4.17 -12.27 -17.22
C ASN A 256 3.22 -11.87 -16.08
N SER A 257 2.39 -10.83 -16.26
CA SER A 257 1.28 -10.50 -15.35
C SER A 257 -0.08 -10.62 -16.01
N LEU A 258 -1.07 -10.98 -15.20
CA LEU A 258 -2.47 -11.02 -15.61
C LEU A 258 -3.30 -10.10 -14.72
N LEU A 259 -4.05 -9.21 -15.36
CA LEU A 259 -5.10 -8.41 -14.72
C LEU A 259 -6.45 -9.12 -14.90
N VAL A 260 -7.04 -9.57 -13.80
CA VAL A 260 -8.38 -10.16 -13.75
C VAL A 260 -9.39 -9.03 -13.55
N SER A 261 -10.22 -8.77 -14.56
CA SER A 261 -11.27 -7.74 -14.54
C SER A 261 -12.66 -8.38 -14.53
N GLY A 262 -13.62 -7.75 -13.85
CA GLY A 262 -15.03 -8.17 -13.90
C GLY A 262 -15.47 -9.20 -12.83
N GLY A 263 -14.66 -9.40 -11.79
CA GLY A 263 -15.11 -9.98 -10.52
C GLY A 263 -15.40 -11.48 -10.48
N GLN A 264 -15.74 -12.12 -11.60
CA GLN A 264 -16.04 -13.55 -11.63
C GLN A 264 -14.80 -14.38 -11.92
N THR A 265 -14.31 -15.09 -10.90
CA THR A 265 -13.30 -16.14 -11.06
C THR A 265 -13.77 -17.43 -10.37
N THR A 266 -13.17 -18.56 -10.74
CA THR A 266 -13.42 -19.87 -10.11
C THR A 266 -12.15 -20.41 -9.51
N VAL A 267 -12.27 -21.31 -8.54
CA VAL A 267 -11.10 -21.99 -7.96
C VAL A 267 -10.34 -22.77 -9.03
N ALA A 268 -11.07 -23.36 -9.98
CA ALA A 268 -10.46 -24.10 -11.09
C ALA A 268 -9.61 -23.21 -12.01
N ASN A 269 -10.08 -21.99 -12.30
CA ASN A 269 -9.33 -21.06 -13.14
C ASN A 269 -8.11 -20.51 -12.40
N LEU A 270 -8.28 -20.11 -11.14
CA LEU A 270 -7.22 -19.46 -10.39
C LEU A 270 -6.14 -20.44 -9.91
N PHE A 271 -6.52 -21.61 -9.41
CA PHE A 271 -5.63 -22.54 -8.72
C PHE A 271 -5.41 -23.85 -9.47
N TYR A 272 -6.44 -24.69 -9.61
CA TYR A 272 -6.26 -26.00 -10.23
C TYR A 272 -7.58 -26.58 -10.75
N ASN A 273 -7.56 -26.98 -12.00
CA ASN A 273 -8.68 -27.64 -12.63
C ASN A 273 -8.59 -29.17 -12.46
N MET A 274 -9.51 -29.73 -11.67
CA MET A 274 -9.55 -31.17 -11.38
C MET A 274 -9.88 -32.04 -12.59
N SER A 275 -10.62 -31.53 -13.58
CA SER A 275 -11.01 -32.32 -14.77
C SER A 275 -9.88 -32.39 -15.79
N SER A 276 -9.15 -31.30 -16.01
CA SER A 276 -8.01 -31.26 -16.93
C SER A 276 -6.66 -31.58 -16.26
N ARG A 277 -6.60 -31.65 -14.93
CA ARG A 277 -5.37 -31.83 -14.13
C ARG A 277 -4.30 -30.77 -14.45
N GLN A 278 -4.73 -29.53 -14.66
CA GLN A 278 -3.84 -28.41 -14.97
C GLN A 278 -3.88 -27.36 -13.87
N VAL A 279 -2.71 -26.83 -13.55
CA VAL A 279 -2.56 -25.67 -12.65
C VAL A 279 -3.18 -24.45 -13.33
N GLY A 280 -3.90 -23.66 -12.54
CA GLY A 280 -4.54 -22.43 -12.95
C GLY A 280 -3.56 -21.26 -13.03
N LEU A 281 -4.12 -20.05 -13.02
CA LEU A 281 -3.39 -18.80 -13.21
C LEU A 281 -2.17 -18.64 -12.28
N VAL A 282 -2.27 -19.04 -11.01
CA VAL A 282 -1.15 -18.87 -10.05
C VAL A 282 0.11 -19.69 -10.42
N GLY A 283 -0.03 -20.76 -11.20
CA GLY A 283 1.11 -21.55 -11.69
C GLY A 283 1.70 -21.05 -13.00
N MET A 284 1.00 -20.16 -13.72
CA MET A 284 1.40 -19.70 -15.05
C MET A 284 1.97 -18.28 -15.06
N TRP A 285 1.57 -17.45 -14.10
CA TRP A 285 1.88 -16.01 -14.08
C TRP A 285 2.80 -15.64 -12.91
N ASP A 286 3.64 -14.63 -13.09
CA ASP A 286 4.47 -14.08 -12.01
C ASP A 286 3.63 -13.20 -11.07
N VAL A 287 2.59 -12.53 -11.62
CA VAL A 287 1.66 -11.66 -10.89
C VAL A 287 0.24 -11.90 -11.37
N VAL A 288 -0.69 -12.11 -10.41
CA VAL A 288 -2.13 -12.13 -10.65
C VAL A 288 -2.74 -10.93 -9.91
N ALA A 289 -3.20 -9.94 -10.67
CA ALA A 289 -3.80 -8.72 -10.13
C ALA A 289 -5.32 -8.74 -10.30
N PHE A 290 -6.04 -8.52 -9.22
CA PHE A 290 -7.49 -8.35 -9.22
C PHE A 290 -7.82 -6.86 -9.31
N ASP A 291 -8.41 -6.45 -10.43
CA ASP A 291 -8.96 -5.12 -10.55
C ASP A 291 -10.37 -5.08 -9.94
N GLU A 292 -10.73 -3.93 -9.37
CA GLU A 292 -11.99 -3.71 -8.69
C GLU A 292 -12.32 -4.79 -7.65
N VAL A 293 -11.57 -4.83 -6.55
CA VAL A 293 -11.74 -5.82 -5.47
C VAL A 293 -13.18 -6.00 -4.98
N ALA A 294 -14.00 -4.94 -4.99
CA ALA A 294 -15.41 -4.98 -4.62
C ALA A 294 -16.26 -5.93 -5.48
N GLY A 295 -15.83 -6.20 -6.72
CA GLY A 295 -16.51 -7.10 -7.64
C GLY A 295 -16.13 -8.57 -7.46
N ILE A 296 -15.11 -8.90 -6.66
CA ILE A 296 -14.62 -10.29 -6.53
C ILE A 296 -15.74 -11.17 -5.97
N ASN A 297 -16.10 -12.20 -6.73
CA ASN A 297 -17.07 -13.20 -6.33
C ASN A 297 -16.58 -14.60 -6.74
N PHE A 298 -16.43 -15.48 -5.76
CA PHE A 298 -16.09 -16.88 -5.99
C PHE A 298 -17.36 -17.71 -6.10
N LYS A 299 -17.50 -18.46 -7.19
CA LYS A 299 -18.60 -19.44 -7.31
C LYS A 299 -18.48 -20.57 -6.28
N ASP A 300 -17.24 -20.90 -5.92
CA ASP A 300 -16.91 -21.97 -4.98
C ASP A 300 -16.76 -21.40 -3.55
N LYS A 301 -17.39 -22.05 -2.56
CA LYS A 301 -17.37 -21.59 -1.16
C LYS A 301 -15.99 -21.68 -0.50
N ASP A 302 -15.08 -22.51 -1.02
CA ASP A 302 -13.73 -22.75 -0.51
C ASP A 302 -12.65 -21.85 -1.14
N GLY A 303 -13.01 -21.00 -2.11
CA GLY A 303 -12.01 -20.23 -2.87
C GLY A 303 -11.18 -19.25 -2.03
N VAL A 304 -11.82 -18.58 -1.06
CA VAL A 304 -11.12 -17.68 -0.13
C VAL A 304 -10.19 -18.47 0.79
N GLN A 305 -10.58 -19.67 1.22
CA GLN A 305 -9.74 -20.52 2.08
C GLN A 305 -8.48 -21.00 1.35
N ILE A 306 -8.61 -21.48 0.12
CA ILE A 306 -7.47 -21.89 -0.71
C ILE A 306 -6.54 -20.70 -0.96
N MET A 307 -7.11 -19.51 -1.18
CA MET A 307 -6.34 -18.29 -1.35
C MET A 307 -5.56 -17.92 -0.09
N LYS A 308 -6.14 -18.06 1.11
CA LYS A 308 -5.43 -17.85 2.38
C LYS A 308 -4.23 -18.76 2.52
N ASP A 309 -4.39 -20.04 2.21
CA ASP A 309 -3.32 -21.04 2.30
C ASP A 309 -2.21 -20.70 1.31
N TYR A 310 -2.57 -20.42 0.05
CA TYR A 310 -1.62 -20.01 -0.98
C TYR A 310 -0.85 -18.73 -0.65
N MET A 311 -1.53 -17.71 -0.15
CA MET A 311 -0.90 -16.44 0.23
C MET A 311 0.02 -16.61 1.45
N ALA A 312 -0.13 -17.67 2.23
CA ALA A 312 0.71 -17.95 3.39
C ALA A 312 1.98 -18.73 3.02
N SER A 313 1.87 -19.76 2.17
CA SER A 313 2.96 -20.70 1.90
C SER A 313 3.51 -20.66 0.47
N GLY A 314 2.83 -20.00 -0.47
CA GLY A 314 3.10 -20.17 -1.90
C GLY A 314 2.68 -21.54 -2.43
N SER A 315 1.91 -22.31 -1.67
CA SER A 315 1.40 -23.62 -2.07
C SER A 315 -0.06 -23.78 -1.70
N PHE A 316 -0.77 -24.68 -2.38
CA PHE A 316 -2.15 -25.00 -2.05
C PHE A 316 -2.41 -26.49 -2.22
N ALA A 317 -3.29 -27.02 -1.39
CA ALA A 317 -3.71 -28.43 -1.45
C ALA A 317 -4.97 -28.57 -2.30
N ARG A 318 -4.93 -29.46 -3.30
CA ARG A 318 -6.11 -29.85 -4.06
C ARG A 318 -6.04 -31.34 -4.39
N GLY A 319 -6.95 -32.13 -3.82
CA GLY A 319 -6.92 -33.59 -3.96
C GLY A 319 -5.88 -34.22 -3.02
N ARG A 320 -4.94 -35.02 -3.55
CA ARG A 320 -3.88 -35.69 -2.77
C ARG A 320 -2.53 -35.00 -2.86
N ASP A 321 -2.39 -34.00 -3.73
CA ASP A 321 -1.12 -33.36 -4.04
C ASP A 321 -1.09 -31.91 -3.52
N SER A 322 0.08 -31.48 -3.05
CA SER A 322 0.40 -30.08 -2.75
C SER A 322 1.06 -29.46 -3.97
N ILE A 323 0.51 -28.36 -4.47
CA ILE A 323 1.01 -27.68 -5.67
C ILE A 323 1.68 -26.37 -5.23
N GLU A 324 2.95 -26.21 -5.58
CA GLU A 324 3.71 -24.98 -5.36
C GLU A 324 3.57 -24.04 -6.56
N ALA A 325 3.44 -22.75 -6.28
CA ALA A 325 3.34 -21.68 -7.26
C ALA A 325 4.03 -20.42 -6.75
N LYS A 326 4.40 -19.52 -7.67
CA LYS A 326 5.22 -18.34 -7.36
C LYS A 326 4.49 -17.01 -7.54
N ALA A 327 3.29 -17.02 -8.12
CA ALA A 327 2.53 -15.82 -8.43
C ALA A 327 2.31 -14.93 -7.20
N SER A 328 2.58 -13.64 -7.34
CA SER A 328 2.21 -12.61 -6.38
C SER A 328 0.75 -12.21 -6.57
N MET A 329 -0.01 -12.00 -5.49
CA MET A 329 -1.41 -11.56 -5.56
C MET A 329 -1.53 -10.07 -5.28
N VAL A 330 -2.12 -9.34 -6.21
CA VAL A 330 -2.32 -7.89 -6.09
C VAL A 330 -3.81 -7.60 -6.06
N PHE A 331 -4.25 -6.80 -5.09
CA PHE A 331 -5.64 -6.42 -4.93
C PHE A 331 -5.80 -4.92 -5.12
N VAL A 332 -6.42 -4.52 -6.22
CA VAL A 332 -6.61 -3.11 -6.59
C VAL A 332 -8.06 -2.71 -6.44
N GLY A 333 -8.32 -1.60 -5.74
CA GLY A 333 -9.69 -1.19 -5.47
C GLY A 333 -9.90 0.31 -5.37
N ASN A 334 -11.18 0.69 -5.35
CA ASN A 334 -11.58 2.07 -5.26
C ASN A 334 -12.13 2.38 -3.87
N ILE A 335 -11.74 3.54 -3.34
CA ILE A 335 -12.33 4.11 -2.15
C ILE A 335 -13.32 5.20 -2.58
N ASN A 336 -14.58 5.07 -2.16
CA ASN A 336 -15.66 5.98 -2.54
C ASN A 336 -15.93 7.09 -1.50
N GLN A 337 -15.28 7.02 -0.33
CA GLN A 337 -15.39 8.00 0.75
C GLN A 337 -14.01 8.60 1.05
N SER A 338 -13.95 9.73 1.76
CA SER A 338 -12.66 10.24 2.23
C SER A 338 -12.02 9.26 3.21
N VAL A 339 -10.69 9.17 3.18
CA VAL A 339 -9.91 8.34 4.11
C VAL A 339 -10.19 8.73 5.55
N GLU A 340 -10.28 10.03 5.83
CA GLU A 340 -10.62 10.54 7.16
C GLU A 340 -11.96 10.01 7.67
N THR A 341 -13.00 9.99 6.81
CA THR A 341 -14.30 9.44 7.17
C THR A 341 -14.20 7.94 7.41
N LEU A 342 -13.58 7.19 6.51
CA LEU A 342 -13.45 5.73 6.66
C LEU A 342 -12.66 5.32 7.90
N VAL A 343 -11.61 6.06 8.23
CA VAL A 343 -10.83 5.81 9.44
C VAL A 343 -11.66 6.08 10.70
N LYS A 344 -12.61 7.02 10.66
CA LYS A 344 -13.49 7.37 11.79
C LYS A 344 -14.72 6.46 11.92
N THR A 345 -15.27 5.97 10.80
CA THR A 345 -16.55 5.24 10.77
C THR A 345 -16.41 3.73 10.57
N SER A 346 -15.27 3.26 10.05
CA SER A 346 -15.05 1.86 9.67
C SER A 346 -13.54 1.56 9.58
N HIS A 347 -13.11 0.86 8.53
CA HIS A 347 -11.74 0.47 8.23
C HIS A 347 -11.41 0.65 6.73
N LEU A 348 -10.12 0.78 6.42
CA LEU A 348 -9.62 1.01 5.06
C LEU A 348 -9.73 -0.21 4.14
N LEU A 349 -10.18 -1.36 4.63
CA LEU A 349 -10.41 -2.58 3.85
C LEU A 349 -11.89 -2.80 3.52
N ALA A 350 -12.77 -1.87 3.90
CA ALA A 350 -14.21 -1.92 3.65
C ALA A 350 -14.61 -2.07 2.16
N PRO A 351 -13.80 -1.65 1.16
CA PRO A 351 -14.13 -1.90 -0.25
C PRO A 351 -14.11 -3.38 -0.67
N PHE A 352 -13.58 -4.31 0.14
CA PHE A 352 -13.64 -5.73 -0.18
C PHE A 352 -15.07 -6.29 0.00
N PRO A 353 -15.45 -7.37 -0.71
CA PRO A 353 -16.74 -8.01 -0.53
C PRO A 353 -16.88 -8.56 0.89
N ASP A 354 -18.08 -8.53 1.47
CA ASP A 354 -18.34 -9.01 2.84
C ASP A 354 -17.84 -10.44 3.08
N ALA A 355 -17.97 -11.31 2.07
CA ALA A 355 -17.48 -12.69 2.12
C ALA A 355 -15.94 -12.84 2.25
N MET A 356 -15.19 -11.76 1.99
CA MET A 356 -13.74 -11.68 2.10
C MET A 356 -13.27 -10.80 3.25
N ILE A 357 -14.17 -10.14 3.99
CA ILE A 357 -13.82 -9.40 5.20
C ILE A 357 -13.50 -10.41 6.31
N ASP A 358 -12.25 -10.85 6.33
CA ASP A 358 -11.72 -11.88 7.23
C ASP A 358 -10.32 -11.46 7.70
N THR A 359 -10.12 -11.38 9.02
CA THR A 359 -8.83 -10.94 9.59
C THR A 359 -7.70 -11.87 9.17
N ALA A 360 -7.95 -13.18 9.13
CA ALA A 360 -6.96 -14.17 8.70
C ALA A 360 -6.58 -14.04 7.22
N PHE A 361 -7.47 -13.54 6.36
CA PHE A 361 -7.18 -13.23 4.96
C PHE A 361 -6.34 -11.97 4.83
N PHE A 362 -6.77 -10.86 5.43
CA PHE A 362 -6.08 -9.58 5.33
C PHE A 362 -4.70 -9.58 6.00
N ASP A 363 -4.51 -10.40 7.03
CA ASP A 363 -3.20 -10.59 7.67
C ASP A 363 -2.15 -11.23 6.73
N ARG A 364 -2.57 -11.78 5.58
CA ARG A 364 -1.67 -12.28 4.53
C ARG A 364 -1.15 -11.18 3.59
N PHE A 365 -1.59 -9.93 3.71
CA PHE A 365 -1.03 -8.83 2.94
C PHE A 365 0.29 -8.35 3.52
N HIS A 366 1.34 -8.34 2.71
CA HIS A 366 2.65 -7.82 3.12
C HIS A 366 2.62 -6.29 3.25
N SER A 367 1.80 -5.62 2.44
CA SER A 367 1.75 -4.15 2.39
C SER A 367 0.35 -3.63 2.00
N TYR A 368 -0.01 -2.47 2.54
CA TYR A 368 -1.12 -1.64 2.07
C TYR A 368 -0.54 -0.35 1.45
N ILE A 369 -0.70 -0.18 0.14
CA ILE A 369 -0.30 1.03 -0.59
C ILE A 369 -1.43 2.08 -0.49
N PRO A 370 -1.18 3.29 0.04
CA PRO A 370 -2.20 4.32 0.19
C PRO A 370 -2.47 5.01 -1.15
N GLY A 371 -3.31 4.40 -1.98
CA GLY A 371 -3.60 4.87 -3.34
C GLY A 371 -4.27 6.25 -3.39
N TRP A 372 -4.69 6.82 -2.26
CA TRP A 372 -5.19 8.20 -2.13
C TRP A 372 -4.10 9.26 -2.09
N GLU A 373 -2.86 8.89 -1.78
CA GLU A 373 -1.73 9.81 -1.83
C GLU A 373 -1.18 9.96 -3.26
N ILE A 374 -1.54 9.04 -4.16
CA ILE A 374 -1.15 9.09 -5.57
C ILE A 374 -2.13 10.03 -6.30
N PRO A 375 -1.64 11.06 -7.02
CA PRO A 375 -2.50 11.99 -7.72
C PRO A 375 -3.29 11.28 -8.83
N LYS A 376 -4.45 11.85 -9.18
CA LYS A 376 -5.19 11.40 -10.37
C LYS A 376 -4.35 11.66 -11.61
N MET A 377 -4.25 10.66 -12.46
CA MET A 377 -3.45 10.69 -13.68
C MET A 377 -3.89 11.82 -14.60
N ARG A 378 -2.91 12.60 -15.05
CA ARG A 378 -3.00 13.73 -15.96
C ARG A 378 -1.83 13.62 -16.96
N PRO A 379 -1.93 14.23 -18.16
CA PRO A 379 -0.87 14.16 -19.16
C PRO A 379 0.53 14.48 -18.61
N GLU A 380 0.64 15.46 -17.71
CA GLU A 380 1.88 15.89 -17.05
C GLU A 380 2.55 14.79 -16.19
N PHE A 381 1.81 13.77 -15.72
CA PHE A 381 2.38 12.66 -14.95
C PHE A 381 2.92 11.52 -15.82
N PHE A 382 2.80 11.62 -17.15
CA PHE A 382 3.31 10.60 -18.06
C PHE A 382 4.57 11.06 -18.76
N THR A 383 5.66 10.32 -18.61
CA THR A 383 6.95 10.72 -19.19
C THR A 383 6.95 10.66 -20.72
N ASN A 384 7.66 11.60 -21.34
CA ASN A 384 7.98 11.61 -22.77
C ASN A 384 9.46 11.26 -23.03
N SER A 385 10.25 11.16 -21.97
CA SER A 385 11.70 10.94 -22.00
C SER A 385 12.06 9.47 -22.22
N TYR A 386 13.36 9.16 -22.19
CA TYR A 386 13.84 7.79 -22.27
C TYR A 386 13.50 7.01 -20.99
N GLY A 387 13.11 5.76 -21.19
CA GLY A 387 13.03 4.74 -20.15
C GLY A 387 13.44 3.39 -20.70
N LEU A 388 13.67 2.41 -19.83
CA LEU A 388 13.95 1.04 -20.24
C LEU A 388 12.78 0.49 -21.07
N ILE A 389 13.12 -0.31 -22.09
CA ILE A 389 12.15 -1.07 -22.87
C ILE A 389 11.39 -2.00 -21.91
N THR A 390 10.07 -2.05 -22.02
CA THR A 390 9.18 -2.76 -21.10
C THR A 390 9.54 -4.24 -20.96
N ASP A 391 9.87 -4.90 -22.07
CA ASP A 391 10.26 -6.31 -22.06
C ASP A 391 11.61 -6.54 -21.35
N TYR A 392 12.57 -5.61 -21.51
CA TYR A 392 13.85 -5.64 -20.80
C TYR A 392 13.64 -5.45 -19.29
N LEU A 393 12.82 -4.47 -18.89
CA LEU A 393 12.44 -4.26 -17.49
C LEU A 393 11.72 -5.49 -16.91
N ALA A 394 10.82 -6.12 -17.67
CA ALA A 394 10.08 -7.29 -17.23
C ALA A 394 10.99 -8.51 -16.98
N GLU A 395 11.91 -8.81 -17.90
CA GLU A 395 12.85 -9.91 -17.72
C GLU A 395 13.89 -9.60 -16.63
N TYR A 396 14.35 -8.34 -16.51
CA TYR A 396 15.15 -7.88 -15.36
C TYR A 396 14.44 -8.19 -14.02
N MET A 397 13.19 -7.74 -13.87
CA MET A 397 12.44 -7.95 -12.63
C MET A 397 12.21 -9.44 -12.34
N ARG A 398 11.92 -10.23 -13.39
CA ARG A 398 11.72 -11.67 -13.30
C ARG A 398 12.98 -12.39 -12.83
N GLU A 399 14.15 -12.04 -13.36
CA GLU A 399 15.44 -12.60 -12.91
C GLU A 399 15.72 -12.24 -11.44
N MET A 400 15.35 -11.04 -10.99
CA MET A 400 15.47 -10.64 -9.58
C MET A 400 14.63 -11.50 -8.62
N ARG A 401 13.56 -12.17 -9.08
CA ARG A 401 12.77 -13.12 -8.28
C ARG A 401 13.55 -14.34 -7.81
N LYS A 402 14.68 -14.65 -8.45
CA LYS A 402 15.57 -15.77 -8.07
C LYS A 402 16.49 -15.43 -6.90
N ARG A 403 16.59 -14.14 -6.55
CA ARG A 403 17.45 -13.62 -5.48
C ARG A 403 16.60 -13.32 -4.25
N SER A 404 17.21 -13.10 -3.10
CA SER A 404 16.53 -12.65 -1.88
C SER A 404 17.44 -11.70 -1.13
N PHE A 405 16.91 -10.58 -0.64
CA PHE A 405 17.59 -9.61 0.22
C PHE A 405 16.87 -9.48 1.58
N ALA A 406 16.12 -10.52 1.99
CA ALA A 406 15.31 -10.52 3.20
C ALA A 406 16.14 -10.42 4.51
N ASP A 407 17.43 -10.76 4.45
CA ASP A 407 18.42 -10.71 5.53
C ASP A 407 19.16 -9.36 5.61
N ALA A 408 18.98 -8.46 4.63
CA ALA A 408 19.65 -7.16 4.58
C ALA A 408 19.45 -6.32 5.86
N ILE A 409 18.28 -6.45 6.49
CA ILE A 409 17.93 -5.78 7.75
C ILE A 409 18.92 -6.18 8.86
N ASP A 410 19.25 -7.46 8.97
CA ASP A 410 19.96 -8.03 10.13
C ASP A 410 21.40 -7.51 10.25
N LYS A 411 21.96 -7.05 9.13
CA LYS A 411 23.28 -6.42 9.09
C LYS A 411 23.31 -5.10 9.88
N PHE A 412 22.20 -4.38 9.97
CA PHE A 412 22.18 -3.00 10.45
C PHE A 412 21.13 -2.72 11.54
N PHE A 413 20.05 -3.48 11.60
CA PHE A 413 18.91 -3.24 12.46
C PHE A 413 18.34 -4.55 13.03
N LYS A 414 17.56 -4.43 14.11
CA LYS A 414 16.65 -5.47 14.64
C LYS A 414 15.22 -4.96 14.60
N LEU A 415 14.26 -5.84 14.36
CA LEU A 415 12.84 -5.49 14.43
C LEU A 415 12.38 -5.46 15.89
N GLY A 416 11.47 -4.55 16.21
CA GLY A 416 10.87 -4.42 17.54
C GLY A 416 10.04 -5.64 17.96
N ASN A 417 9.82 -5.77 19.27
CA ASN A 417 9.23 -6.97 19.86
C ASN A 417 7.73 -7.15 19.60
N ASN A 418 7.01 -6.09 19.22
CA ASN A 418 5.58 -6.14 18.92
C ASN A 418 5.27 -6.68 17.51
N LEU A 419 6.28 -6.93 16.67
CA LEU A 419 6.08 -7.55 15.37
C LEU A 419 5.95 -9.06 15.52
N ASN A 420 4.78 -9.61 15.18
CA ASN A 420 4.62 -11.06 15.13
C ASN A 420 5.35 -11.66 13.92
N GLN A 421 5.42 -12.99 13.81
CA GLN A 421 6.14 -13.65 12.72
C GLN A 421 5.63 -13.26 11.31
N ARG A 422 4.32 -13.01 11.15
CA ARG A 422 3.75 -12.59 9.86
C ARG A 422 4.12 -11.14 9.55
N ASP A 423 4.17 -10.28 10.56
CA ASP A 423 4.65 -8.90 10.44
C ASP A 423 6.13 -8.86 10.05
N VAL A 424 6.95 -9.71 10.67
CA VAL A 424 8.37 -9.86 10.32
C VAL A 424 8.54 -10.32 8.87
N ILE A 425 7.80 -11.34 8.43
CA ILE A 425 7.84 -11.84 7.04
C ILE A 425 7.40 -10.74 6.08
N ALA A 426 6.32 -10.03 6.38
CA ALA A 426 5.82 -8.92 5.58
C ALA A 426 6.88 -7.85 5.37
N VAL A 427 7.44 -7.33 6.47
CA VAL A 427 8.45 -6.27 6.45
C VAL A 427 9.71 -6.73 5.71
N ARG A 428 10.24 -7.92 6.00
CA ARG A 428 11.43 -8.46 5.33
C ARG A 428 11.24 -8.60 3.83
N ARG A 429 10.08 -9.07 3.38
CA ARG A 429 9.78 -9.20 1.95
C ARG A 429 9.61 -7.84 1.27
N THR A 430 8.98 -6.88 1.93
CA THR A 430 8.85 -5.52 1.39
C THR A 430 10.23 -4.86 1.27
N VAL A 431 11.09 -4.96 2.30
CA VAL A 431 12.48 -4.46 2.22
C VAL A 431 13.26 -5.16 1.11
N SER A 432 13.18 -6.49 1.03
CA SER A 432 13.84 -7.26 -0.04
C SER A 432 13.39 -6.80 -1.42
N GLY A 433 12.08 -6.62 -1.63
CA GLY A 433 11.52 -6.13 -2.88
C GLY A 433 11.99 -4.72 -3.26
N LEU A 434 12.00 -3.79 -2.29
CA LEU A 434 12.47 -2.42 -2.49
C LEU A 434 13.97 -2.40 -2.84
N LEU A 435 14.80 -3.14 -2.10
CA LEU A 435 16.23 -3.25 -2.36
C LEU A 435 16.52 -3.93 -3.70
N LYS A 436 15.76 -4.95 -4.10
CA LYS A 436 15.90 -5.56 -5.44
C LYS A 436 15.60 -4.59 -6.56
N LEU A 437 14.70 -3.64 -6.36
CA LEU A 437 14.39 -2.61 -7.35
C LEU A 437 15.45 -1.51 -7.33
N LEU A 438 15.78 -0.97 -6.16
CA LEU A 438 16.60 0.23 -6.00
C LEU A 438 18.12 -0.07 -6.01
N HIS A 439 18.53 -1.22 -5.48
CA HIS A 439 19.92 -1.68 -5.33
C HIS A 439 20.08 -3.14 -5.82
N PRO A 440 19.74 -3.44 -7.09
CA PRO A 440 19.72 -4.81 -7.60
C PRO A 440 21.06 -5.54 -7.55
N ASP A 441 22.17 -4.79 -7.51
CA ASP A 441 23.54 -5.28 -7.42
C ASP A 441 24.00 -5.59 -5.99
N ALA A 442 23.08 -5.52 -5.01
CA ALA A 442 23.31 -5.72 -3.58
C ALA A 442 24.31 -4.73 -2.95
N GLN A 443 24.61 -3.62 -3.63
CA GLN A 443 25.40 -2.52 -3.10
C GLN A 443 24.45 -1.49 -2.47
N TYR A 444 24.12 -1.71 -1.20
CA TYR A 444 23.31 -0.81 -0.40
C TYR A 444 24.01 -0.47 0.92
N THR A 445 23.83 0.76 1.35
CA THR A 445 24.33 1.30 2.61
C THR A 445 23.34 1.06 3.75
N LYS A 446 23.75 1.39 4.98
CA LYS A 446 22.86 1.37 6.14
C LYS A 446 21.64 2.28 5.96
N ASP A 447 21.82 3.44 5.34
CA ASP A 447 20.76 4.43 5.13
C ASP A 447 19.76 3.96 4.07
N ASP A 448 20.23 3.30 3.00
CA ASP A 448 19.37 2.69 1.98
C ASP A 448 18.45 1.62 2.60
N VAL A 449 19.02 0.76 3.46
CA VAL A 449 18.25 -0.26 4.20
C VAL A 449 17.29 0.41 5.18
N ARG A 450 17.69 1.47 5.89
CA ARG A 450 16.84 2.21 6.83
C ARG A 450 15.62 2.82 6.12
N ALA A 451 15.82 3.42 4.95
CA ALA A 451 14.75 4.00 4.15
C ALA A 451 13.73 2.93 3.72
N CYS A 452 14.21 1.82 3.17
CA CYS A 452 13.35 0.69 2.79
C CYS A 452 12.61 0.09 3.99
N LEU A 453 13.30 -0.08 5.13
CA LEU A 453 12.74 -0.63 6.37
C LEU A 453 11.66 0.27 6.96
N THR A 454 11.91 1.57 7.04
CA THR A 454 10.95 2.54 7.58
C THR A 454 9.67 2.53 6.74
N TYR A 455 9.80 2.55 5.41
CA TYR A 455 8.65 2.49 4.53
C TYR A 455 7.90 1.14 4.61
N ALA A 456 8.62 0.01 4.69
CA ALA A 456 8.04 -1.32 4.85
C ALA A 456 7.24 -1.47 6.16
N LEU A 457 7.76 -0.93 7.26
CA LEU A 457 7.06 -0.90 8.54
C LEU A 457 5.79 -0.06 8.46
N GLU A 458 5.84 1.12 7.81
CA GLU A 458 4.67 1.98 7.63
C GLU A 458 3.55 1.25 6.88
N THR A 459 3.84 0.65 5.73
CA THR A 459 2.81 0.02 4.90
C THR A 459 2.26 -1.27 5.51
N ARG A 460 3.07 -2.03 6.26
CA ARG A 460 2.57 -3.20 7.01
C ARG A 460 1.78 -2.78 8.26
N ARG A 461 2.22 -1.75 9.00
CA ARG A 461 1.45 -1.20 10.13
C ARG A 461 0.06 -0.77 9.67
N ARG A 462 -0.08 -0.18 8.48
CA ARG A 462 -1.38 0.20 7.91
C ARG A 462 -2.34 -0.99 7.77
N VAL A 463 -1.84 -2.18 7.41
CA VAL A 463 -2.64 -3.44 7.41
C VAL A 463 -3.06 -3.78 8.85
N LYS A 464 -2.11 -3.79 9.79
CA LYS A 464 -2.35 -4.16 11.19
C LYS A 464 -3.32 -3.23 11.90
N GLU A 465 -3.31 -1.93 11.60
CA GLU A 465 -4.30 -1.00 12.11
C GLU A 465 -5.73 -1.34 11.66
N GLN A 466 -5.90 -1.86 10.44
CA GLN A 466 -7.22 -2.29 10.00
C GLN A 466 -7.63 -3.59 10.68
N LEU A 467 -6.68 -4.50 10.91
CA LEU A 467 -6.92 -5.73 11.66
C LEU A 467 -7.27 -5.45 13.12
N LYS A 468 -6.63 -4.46 13.76
CA LYS A 468 -7.00 -3.97 15.11
C LYS A 468 -8.44 -3.51 15.18
N LYS A 469 -8.92 -2.79 14.15
CA LYS A 469 -10.32 -2.36 14.06
C LYS A 469 -11.30 -3.52 13.83
N LEU A 470 -10.90 -4.54 13.08
CA LEU A 470 -11.75 -5.68 12.72
C LEU A 470 -11.79 -6.78 13.80
N GLY A 471 -10.63 -7.15 14.34
CA GLY A 471 -10.45 -8.25 15.29
C GLY A 471 -10.22 -7.80 16.74
N GLY A 472 -10.20 -6.49 17.01
CA GLY A 472 -10.07 -5.94 18.36
C GLY A 472 -8.79 -6.37 19.07
N MET A 473 -8.95 -6.99 20.24
CA MET A 473 -7.85 -7.37 21.14
C MET A 473 -6.88 -8.41 20.56
N GLU A 474 -7.22 -9.12 19.47
CA GLU A 474 -6.28 -10.05 18.82
C GLU A 474 -5.10 -9.31 18.14
N PHE A 475 -5.31 -8.05 17.74
CA PHE A 475 -4.36 -7.27 16.94
C PHE A 475 -3.94 -5.95 17.61
N PHE A 476 -3.92 -5.90 18.95
CA PHE A 476 -3.58 -4.68 19.70
C PHE A 476 -2.11 -4.27 19.57
N ASP A 477 -1.21 -5.22 19.30
CA ASP A 477 0.21 -5.00 19.05
C ASP A 477 0.45 -4.35 17.67
N VAL A 478 0.38 -3.02 17.65
CA VAL A 478 0.59 -2.17 16.46
C VAL A 478 1.77 -1.21 16.59
N HIS A 479 2.53 -1.30 17.68
CA HIS A 479 3.73 -0.50 17.92
C HIS A 479 4.90 -1.01 17.08
N PHE A 480 4.89 -0.67 15.80
CA PHE A 480 5.95 -1.09 14.88
C PHE A 480 7.19 -0.23 15.09
N SER A 481 8.32 -0.89 15.35
CA SER A 481 9.60 -0.25 15.58
C SER A 481 10.76 -1.07 15.02
N TYR A 482 11.94 -0.45 14.97
CA TYR A 482 13.21 -1.10 14.71
C TYR A 482 14.31 -0.49 15.58
N ILE A 483 15.32 -1.29 15.91
CA ILE A 483 16.46 -0.91 16.75
C ILE A 483 17.69 -0.84 15.87
N ASP A 484 18.45 0.24 15.96
CA ASP A 484 19.74 0.39 15.27
C ASP A 484 20.82 -0.42 15.99
N ASN A 485 21.53 -1.30 15.28
CA ASN A 485 22.53 -2.19 15.89
C ASN A 485 23.76 -1.44 16.44
N ASP A 486 24.05 -0.23 15.93
CA ASP A 486 25.21 0.54 16.36
C ASP A 486 24.86 1.46 17.53
N SER A 487 23.75 2.19 17.45
CA SER A 487 23.33 3.13 18.53
C SER A 487 22.50 2.48 19.62
N LEU A 488 21.92 1.30 19.36
CA LEU A 488 20.93 0.62 20.21
C LEU A 488 19.64 1.44 20.46
N GLU A 489 19.43 2.51 19.69
CA GLU A 489 18.23 3.33 19.77
C GLU A 489 17.07 2.66 19.03
N GLU A 490 15.88 2.69 19.63
CA GLU A 490 14.64 2.17 19.05
C GLU A 490 13.83 3.28 18.38
N PHE A 491 13.50 3.08 17.11
CA PHE A 491 12.75 4.00 16.26
C PHE A 491 11.36 3.44 15.99
N PHE A 492 10.32 4.17 16.39
CA PHE A 492 8.91 3.81 16.15
C PHE A 492 8.41 4.42 14.83
N VAL A 493 7.73 3.60 14.02
CA VAL A 493 7.22 3.98 12.70
C VAL A 493 5.70 4.09 12.73
N ASN A 494 5.18 5.32 12.62
CA ASN A 494 3.74 5.60 12.61
C ASN A 494 3.16 5.64 11.19
N VAL A 495 1.83 5.63 11.06
CA VAL A 495 1.14 5.86 9.78
C VAL A 495 0.38 7.20 9.83
N PRO A 496 0.33 8.00 8.74
CA PRO A 496 -0.35 9.30 8.75
C PRO A 496 -1.85 9.23 9.06
N GLU A 497 -2.48 8.08 8.81
CA GLU A 497 -3.91 7.88 9.08
C GLU A 497 -4.18 7.63 10.58
N GLN A 498 -3.13 7.41 11.38
CA GLN A 498 -3.21 7.50 12.84
C GLN A 498 -3.14 8.96 13.26
N GLY A 499 -4.30 9.60 13.18
CA GLY A 499 -4.48 10.94 13.70
C GLY A 499 -4.54 11.99 12.60
N GLY A 500 -5.76 12.43 12.30
CA GLY A 500 -5.92 13.87 12.23
C GLY A 500 -5.53 14.40 13.61
N SER A 501 -4.41 15.13 13.70
CA SER A 501 -3.91 15.94 14.83
C SER A 501 -4.30 15.44 16.23
N LYS A 502 -3.33 15.02 17.06
CA LYS A 502 -3.49 14.71 18.51
C LYS A 502 -4.80 15.26 19.08
N LEU A 503 -5.72 14.38 19.46
CA LEU A 503 -7.08 14.76 19.88
C LEU A 503 -7.08 15.79 21.02
N ILE A 504 -6.01 15.78 21.82
CA ILE A 504 -5.68 16.80 22.79
C ILE A 504 -4.61 17.73 22.17
N PRO A 505 -4.96 18.99 21.83
CA PRO A 505 -4.02 19.93 21.22
C PRO A 505 -2.89 20.32 22.19
N GLU A 506 -1.74 20.67 21.63
CA GLU A 506 -0.65 21.32 22.37
C GLU A 506 -1.02 22.78 22.69
N GLY A 507 -0.48 23.31 23.78
CA GLY A 507 -0.81 24.62 24.33
C GLY A 507 -1.86 24.58 25.44
N LEU A 508 -2.00 25.71 26.13
CA LEU A 508 -3.00 25.87 27.18
C LEU A 508 -4.42 25.84 26.57
N PRO A 509 -5.33 25.00 27.10
CA PRO A 509 -6.72 25.02 26.68
C PRO A 509 -7.39 26.35 27.11
N ARG A 510 -8.58 26.64 26.59
CA ARG A 510 -9.40 27.74 27.12
C ARG A 510 -9.96 27.34 28.49
N ALA A 511 -10.24 28.33 29.34
CA ALA A 511 -10.97 28.11 30.58
C ALA A 511 -12.30 27.37 30.30
N GLY A 512 -12.66 26.40 31.13
CA GLY A 512 -13.83 25.56 30.95
C GLY A 512 -13.68 24.38 29.99
N VAL A 513 -12.50 24.19 29.38
CA VAL A 513 -12.19 23.04 28.52
C VAL A 513 -11.44 21.96 29.31
N VAL A 514 -12.00 20.76 29.38
CA VAL A 514 -11.45 19.63 30.15
C VAL A 514 -11.48 18.36 29.32
N HIS A 515 -10.39 17.59 29.33
CA HIS A 515 -10.34 16.27 28.71
C HIS A 515 -10.42 15.18 29.79
N LEU A 516 -11.20 14.13 29.52
CA LEU A 516 -11.28 12.96 30.38
C LEU A 516 -11.28 11.68 29.56
N VAL A 517 -10.71 10.62 30.13
CA VAL A 517 -10.83 9.26 29.61
C VAL A 517 -11.70 8.46 30.56
N THR A 518 -12.73 7.82 30.03
CA THR A 518 -13.66 7.01 30.80
C THR A 518 -14.38 6.01 29.90
N GLN A 519 -15.13 5.09 30.49
CA GLN A 519 -15.89 4.09 29.77
C GLN A 519 -17.20 4.70 29.24
N GLY A 520 -17.47 4.51 27.95
CA GLY A 520 -18.74 4.88 27.32
C GLY A 520 -19.81 3.82 27.50
N SER A 521 -21.03 4.11 27.01
CA SER A 521 -22.16 3.18 27.10
C SER A 521 -21.96 1.85 26.36
N THR A 522 -21.01 1.78 25.41
CA THR A 522 -20.63 0.53 24.74
C THR A 522 -19.71 -0.37 25.56
N GLY A 523 -19.24 0.11 26.73
CA GLY A 523 -18.28 -0.61 27.56
C GLY A 523 -16.82 -0.43 27.14
N GLN A 524 -16.54 0.34 26.08
CA GLN A 524 -15.18 0.67 25.65
C GLN A 524 -14.69 1.98 26.28
N LEU A 525 -13.37 2.12 26.44
CA LEU A 525 -12.74 3.38 26.86
C LEU A 525 -12.80 4.39 25.72
N GLY A 526 -13.21 5.62 26.04
CA GLY A 526 -13.26 6.74 25.12
C GLY A 526 -12.65 7.99 25.72
N LEU A 527 -12.13 8.86 24.84
CA LEU A 527 -11.76 10.23 25.17
C LEU A 527 -12.97 11.15 24.97
N TYR A 528 -13.22 12.00 25.96
CA TYR A 528 -14.26 13.01 25.94
C TYR A 528 -13.64 14.39 26.20
N ARG A 529 -14.21 15.41 25.58
CA ARG A 529 -13.86 16.82 25.82
C ARG A 529 -15.08 17.58 26.28
N TYR A 530 -14.98 18.20 27.44
CA TYR A 530 -15.99 19.08 27.98
C TYR A 530 -15.64 20.51 27.59
N GLU A 531 -16.62 21.24 27.07
CA GLU A 531 -16.49 22.65 26.71
C GLU A 531 -17.58 23.43 27.43
N THR A 532 -17.18 24.27 28.39
CA THR A 532 -18.12 25.03 29.22
C THR A 532 -18.11 26.50 28.84
N GLN A 533 -19.29 27.06 28.61
CA GLN A 533 -19.52 28.49 28.42
C GLN A 533 -20.25 29.06 29.64
N MET A 534 -19.89 30.30 30.00
CA MET A 534 -20.48 31.04 31.10
C MET A 534 -21.05 32.36 30.59
N MET A 535 -22.30 32.64 30.94
CA MET A 535 -23.01 33.88 30.58
C MET A 535 -23.60 34.52 31.84
N ALA A 536 -23.96 35.80 31.79
CA ALA A 536 -24.70 36.43 32.90
C ALA A 536 -26.08 35.77 33.03
N GLY A 537 -26.49 35.41 34.25
CA GLY A 537 -27.75 34.69 34.45
C GLY A 537 -28.05 34.33 35.91
N SER A 538 -28.89 33.31 36.10
CA SER A 538 -29.53 32.99 37.38
C SER A 538 -28.96 31.78 38.15
N GLY A 539 -27.75 31.32 37.85
CA GLY A 539 -27.15 30.16 38.55
C GLY A 539 -27.61 28.79 38.04
N LYS A 540 -28.18 28.73 36.83
CA LYS A 540 -28.63 27.49 36.18
C LYS A 540 -27.52 26.88 35.32
N HIS A 541 -27.60 25.56 35.10
CA HIS A 541 -26.78 24.88 34.11
C HIS A 541 -27.65 24.20 33.05
N SER A 542 -27.08 24.02 31.87
CA SER A 542 -27.63 23.21 30.78
C SER A 542 -26.53 22.37 30.16
N VAL A 543 -26.89 21.20 29.63
CA VAL A 543 -25.94 20.22 29.08
C VAL A 543 -26.37 19.80 27.69
N SER A 544 -25.44 19.80 26.74
CA SER A 544 -25.63 19.35 25.36
C SER A 544 -24.56 18.31 24.96
N GLY A 545 -24.76 17.59 23.85
CA GLY A 545 -23.83 16.54 23.39
C GLY A 545 -24.06 15.13 23.98
N LEU A 546 -25.04 14.96 24.88
CA LEU A 546 -25.39 13.68 25.51
C LEU A 546 -26.71 13.06 25.02
N GLY A 547 -27.35 13.66 24.01
CA GLY A 547 -28.63 13.18 23.44
C GLY A 547 -29.75 13.06 24.48
N SER A 548 -30.49 11.94 24.43
CA SER A 548 -31.56 11.60 25.39
C SER A 548 -31.07 10.82 26.62
N ASN A 549 -29.76 10.57 26.76
CA ASN A 549 -29.23 9.77 27.87
C ASN A 549 -29.33 10.54 29.20
N THR A 550 -30.30 10.15 30.03
CA THR A 550 -30.59 10.80 31.32
C THR A 550 -29.52 10.51 32.37
N ALA A 551 -28.95 9.30 32.39
CA ALA A 551 -27.92 8.93 33.37
C ALA A 551 -26.61 9.70 33.17
N ALA A 552 -26.19 9.91 31.93
CA ALA A 552 -25.01 10.74 31.62
C ALA A 552 -25.23 12.22 31.96
N LYS A 553 -26.44 12.75 31.73
CA LYS A 553 -26.81 14.11 32.17
C LYS A 553 -26.80 14.24 33.69
N GLU A 554 -27.24 13.19 34.39
CA GLU A 554 -27.19 13.15 35.86
C GLU A 554 -25.75 13.20 36.39
N ALA A 555 -24.79 12.55 35.72
CA ALA A 555 -23.37 12.65 36.10
C ALA A 555 -22.83 14.08 36.05
N VAL A 556 -23.19 14.85 35.01
CA VAL A 556 -22.83 16.27 34.91
C VAL A 556 -23.54 17.11 35.97
N ARG A 557 -24.82 16.80 36.24
CA ARG A 557 -25.59 17.46 37.30
C ARG A 557 -24.98 17.25 38.68
N VAL A 558 -24.54 16.04 39.01
CA VAL A 558 -23.81 15.74 40.26
C VAL A 558 -22.56 16.61 40.38
N GLY A 559 -21.82 16.79 39.28
CA GLY A 559 -20.68 17.70 39.22
C GLY A 559 -21.05 19.16 39.53
N PHE A 560 -22.16 19.65 38.96
CA PHE A 560 -22.65 21.01 39.18
C PHE A 560 -23.21 21.24 40.59
N ASP A 561 -23.94 20.27 41.14
CA ASP A 561 -24.51 20.37 42.49
C ASP A 561 -23.40 20.34 43.56
N TYR A 562 -22.37 19.51 43.35
CA TYR A 562 -21.17 19.53 44.19
C TYR A 562 -20.44 20.88 44.11
N PHE A 563 -20.28 21.41 42.89
CA PHE A 563 -19.70 22.73 42.63
C PHE A 563 -20.43 23.82 43.42
N LYS A 564 -21.77 23.85 43.40
CA LYS A 564 -22.56 24.80 44.19
C LYS A 564 -22.34 24.68 45.69
N GLY A 565 -22.39 23.45 46.22
CA GLY A 565 -22.28 23.19 47.65
C GLY A 565 -20.88 23.46 48.22
N ASN A 566 -19.85 23.37 47.39
CA ASN A 566 -18.45 23.44 47.83
C ASN A 566 -17.66 24.63 47.26
N LEU A 567 -18.31 25.54 46.52
CA LEU A 567 -17.62 26.68 45.88
C LEU A 567 -16.79 27.51 46.86
N ASN A 568 -17.30 27.77 48.07
CA ASN A 568 -16.58 28.54 49.10
C ASN A 568 -15.26 27.89 49.55
N ARG A 569 -15.11 26.57 49.36
CA ARG A 569 -13.85 25.83 49.64
C ARG A 569 -12.84 25.96 48.51
N ILE A 570 -13.27 26.37 47.32
CA ILE A 570 -12.46 26.52 46.11
C ILE A 570 -12.11 28.00 45.89
N SER A 571 -13.10 28.89 46.00
CA SER A 571 -12.93 30.34 45.90
C SER A 571 -13.95 31.07 46.76
N ALA A 572 -13.47 31.81 47.76
CA ALA A 572 -14.32 32.55 48.70
C ALA A 572 -15.03 33.76 48.07
N SER A 573 -14.51 34.28 46.96
CA SER A 573 -15.05 35.49 46.30
C SER A 573 -15.91 35.19 45.07
N ALA A 574 -15.89 33.96 44.57
CA ALA A 574 -16.60 33.60 43.34
C ALA A 574 -18.08 33.35 43.61
N LYS A 575 -18.96 33.87 42.75
CA LYS A 575 -20.41 33.72 42.88
C LYS A 575 -20.99 33.01 41.66
N PHE A 576 -21.37 31.75 41.83
CA PHE A 576 -21.99 31.00 40.73
C PHE A 576 -23.39 31.52 40.38
N SER A 577 -24.11 32.10 41.34
CA SER A 577 -25.52 32.51 41.20
C SER A 577 -25.75 33.64 40.21
N GLU A 578 -24.72 34.41 39.87
CA GLU A 578 -24.76 35.54 38.92
C GLU A 578 -24.57 35.07 37.46
N HIS A 579 -24.34 33.77 37.25
CA HIS A 579 -23.94 33.21 35.97
C HIS A 579 -24.80 32.00 35.57
N GLU A 580 -25.01 31.82 34.27
CA GLU A 580 -25.55 30.60 33.68
C GLU A 580 -24.47 29.83 32.93
N TYR A 581 -24.51 28.50 33.06
CA TYR A 581 -23.48 27.60 32.55
C TYR A 581 -24.06 26.71 31.46
N HIS A 582 -23.37 26.61 30.35
CA HIS A 582 -23.68 25.65 29.30
C HIS A 582 -22.47 24.73 29.09
N LEU A 583 -22.62 23.45 29.42
CA LEU A 583 -21.58 22.44 29.21
C LEU A 583 -21.93 21.60 27.99
N HIS A 584 -21.07 21.66 26.97
CA HIS A 584 -21.16 20.81 25.78
C HIS A 584 -20.17 19.65 25.92
N VAL A 585 -20.66 18.43 25.72
CA VAL A 585 -19.83 17.22 25.72
C VAL A 585 -19.53 16.80 24.29
N VAL A 586 -18.25 16.74 23.95
CA VAL A 586 -17.76 16.19 22.68
C VAL A 586 -17.17 14.81 22.95
N GLU A 587 -17.72 13.80 22.30
CA GLU A 587 -17.14 12.46 22.28
C GLU A 587 -16.19 12.31 21.09
N LEU A 588 -14.98 11.81 21.32
CA LEU A 588 -13.92 11.76 20.30
C LEU A 588 -13.68 10.35 19.73
N HIS A 589 -14.27 9.30 20.33
CA HIS A 589 -14.05 7.89 19.96
C HIS A 589 -15.33 7.07 19.68
N ASN A 590 -16.51 7.69 19.62
CA ASN A 590 -17.80 7.02 19.33
C ASN A 590 -18.12 5.81 20.24
N THR A 591 -17.70 5.84 21.49
CA THR A 591 -17.97 4.87 22.56
C THR A 591 -19.34 5.07 23.27
N GLY A 592 -20.11 6.08 22.86
CA GLY A 592 -21.36 6.51 23.48
C GLY A 592 -21.17 7.33 24.77
N PRO A 593 -22.25 7.92 25.32
CA PRO A 593 -22.20 8.77 26.50
C PRO A 593 -21.75 8.01 27.76
N SER A 594 -20.91 8.64 28.57
CA SER A 594 -20.44 8.09 29.85
C SER A 594 -21.27 8.58 31.04
N THR A 595 -21.45 7.71 32.04
CA THR A 595 -22.07 8.03 33.33
C THR A 595 -21.04 8.37 34.41
N LYS A 596 -19.74 8.29 34.10
CA LYS A 596 -18.63 8.39 35.07
C LYS A 596 -17.78 9.63 34.80
N SER A 597 -18.42 10.80 34.81
CA SER A 597 -17.82 12.06 34.35
C SER A 597 -18.03 13.25 35.29
N SER A 598 -18.58 13.00 36.48
CA SER A 598 -18.95 14.03 37.46
C SER A 598 -17.76 14.89 37.90
N LEU A 599 -16.57 14.31 38.07
CA LEU A 599 -15.37 15.05 38.47
C LEU A 599 -14.89 16.01 37.37
N ALA A 600 -14.88 15.57 36.11
CA ALA A 600 -14.50 16.44 35.00
C ALA A 600 -15.50 17.61 34.83
N ALA A 601 -16.79 17.38 35.08
CA ALA A 601 -17.79 18.44 35.12
C ALA A 601 -17.49 19.49 36.21
N LEU A 602 -17.18 19.06 37.44
CA LEU A 602 -16.78 19.96 38.53
C LEU A 602 -15.59 20.83 38.14
N ILE A 603 -14.53 20.22 37.59
CA ILE A 603 -13.32 20.93 37.17
C ILE A 603 -13.64 21.93 36.05
N ALA A 604 -14.48 21.55 35.08
CA ALA A 604 -14.88 22.44 33.98
C ALA A 604 -15.65 23.68 34.50
N PHE A 605 -16.58 23.52 35.44
CA PHE A 605 -17.30 24.64 36.04
C PHE A 605 -16.40 25.55 36.88
N CYS A 606 -15.47 24.99 37.65
CA CYS A 606 -14.49 25.79 38.40
C CYS A 606 -13.55 26.54 37.46
N SER A 607 -13.05 25.87 36.42
CA SER A 607 -12.14 26.44 35.43
C SER A 607 -12.75 27.66 34.73
N ILE A 608 -14.00 27.57 34.26
CA ILE A 608 -14.66 28.70 33.59
C ILE A 608 -14.99 29.84 34.56
N LEU A 609 -15.52 29.54 35.76
CA LEU A 609 -15.88 30.57 36.73
C LEU A 609 -14.67 31.36 37.23
N MET A 610 -13.53 30.68 37.40
CA MET A 610 -12.27 31.31 37.79
C MET A 610 -11.52 31.93 36.60
N ASN A 611 -12.03 31.78 35.37
CA ASN A 611 -11.37 32.12 34.12
C ASN A 611 -9.91 31.62 34.07
N ARG A 612 -9.69 30.39 34.56
CA ARG A 612 -8.37 29.78 34.67
C ARG A 612 -8.36 28.45 33.91
N PRO A 613 -7.50 28.27 32.91
CA PRO A 613 -7.43 27.01 32.18
C PRO A 613 -6.84 25.91 33.05
N ILE A 614 -7.19 24.66 32.74
CA ILE A 614 -6.47 23.51 33.29
C ILE A 614 -5.06 23.44 32.69
N GLN A 615 -4.18 22.67 33.32
CA GLN A 615 -2.82 22.48 32.83
C GLN A 615 -2.81 21.88 31.41
N GLU A 616 -1.81 22.26 30.63
CA GLU A 616 -1.62 21.83 29.24
C GLU A 616 -1.54 20.30 29.12
N GLN A 617 -2.22 19.77 28.09
CA GLN A 617 -2.24 18.34 27.75
C GLN A 617 -2.62 17.42 28.93
N MET A 618 -3.50 17.89 29.82
CA MET A 618 -4.00 17.15 30.98
C MET A 618 -5.25 16.33 30.66
N VAL A 619 -5.25 15.07 31.10
CA VAL A 619 -6.44 14.20 31.16
C VAL A 619 -6.83 13.98 32.62
N VAL A 620 -8.12 14.17 32.90
CA VAL A 620 -8.74 13.89 34.20
C VAL A 620 -9.24 12.45 34.21
N LEU A 621 -8.77 11.67 35.18
CA LEU A 621 -9.27 10.32 35.44
C LEU A 621 -10.01 10.27 36.76
N GLY A 622 -10.98 9.35 36.85
CA GLY A 622 -11.77 9.13 38.05
C GLY A 622 -13.13 9.84 38.04
N GLU A 623 -13.98 9.43 38.96
CA GLU A 623 -15.32 9.99 39.15
C GLU A 623 -15.58 10.27 40.62
N MET A 624 -16.64 11.03 40.90
CA MET A 624 -17.08 11.32 42.25
C MET A 624 -18.58 11.14 42.45
N THR A 625 -18.97 10.87 43.68
CA THR A 625 -20.38 10.89 44.11
C THR A 625 -20.79 12.29 44.56
N LEU A 626 -22.10 12.53 44.73
CA LEU A 626 -22.62 13.81 45.23
C LEU A 626 -22.08 14.19 46.63
N GLY A 627 -21.74 13.19 47.45
CA GLY A 627 -21.11 13.40 48.77
C GLY A 627 -19.61 13.71 48.71
N GLY A 628 -19.00 13.68 47.52
CA GLY A 628 -17.56 13.93 47.33
C GLY A 628 -16.66 12.71 47.52
N VAL A 629 -17.22 11.50 47.59
CA VAL A 629 -16.41 10.26 47.59
C VAL A 629 -15.87 10.05 46.18
N VAL A 630 -14.56 9.82 46.07
CA VAL A 630 -13.84 9.57 44.82
C VAL A 630 -13.73 8.06 44.59
N ASN A 631 -14.11 7.61 43.39
CA ASN A 631 -14.01 6.20 43.00
C ASN A 631 -12.72 5.93 42.22
N PRO A 632 -12.14 4.72 42.31
CA PRO A 632 -10.98 4.33 41.52
C PRO A 632 -11.30 4.27 40.01
N VAL A 633 -10.30 4.57 39.20
CA VAL A 633 -10.31 4.42 37.75
C VAL A 633 -10.44 2.95 37.38
N GLN A 634 -11.37 2.66 36.47
CA GLN A 634 -11.48 1.33 35.89
C GLN A 634 -10.55 1.21 34.69
N ASP A 635 -9.80 0.10 34.62
CA ASP A 635 -8.78 -0.13 33.60
C ASP A 635 -7.77 1.04 33.50
N LEU A 636 -6.93 1.16 34.54
CA LEU A 636 -5.93 2.21 34.64
C LEU A 636 -4.91 2.14 33.48
N ALA A 637 -4.46 0.94 33.12
CA ALA A 637 -3.50 0.74 32.04
C ALA A 637 -4.08 1.15 30.69
N GLY A 638 -5.30 0.72 30.36
CA GLY A 638 -5.99 1.12 29.13
C GLY A 638 -6.28 2.63 29.09
N SER A 639 -6.66 3.22 30.23
CA SER A 639 -6.94 4.66 30.33
C SER A 639 -5.69 5.52 30.08
N LEU A 640 -4.55 5.13 30.65
CA LEU A 640 -3.27 5.80 30.42
C LEU A 640 -2.79 5.63 28.97
N GLN A 641 -2.97 4.45 28.39
CA GLN A 641 -2.61 4.21 26.99
C GLN A 641 -3.43 5.11 26.06
N LEU A 642 -4.75 5.15 26.23
CA LEU A 642 -5.62 6.00 25.42
C LEU A 642 -5.30 7.49 25.59
N ALA A 643 -4.96 7.92 26.80
CA ALA A 643 -4.50 9.28 27.05
C ALA A 643 -3.21 9.59 26.29
N MET A 644 -2.24 8.66 26.26
CA MET A 644 -0.97 8.83 25.52
C MET A 644 -1.22 8.96 24.03
N ASP A 645 -2.00 8.03 23.46
CA ASP A 645 -2.35 7.98 22.04
C ASP A 645 -3.11 9.24 21.61
N SER A 646 -3.88 9.83 22.53
CA SER A 646 -4.63 11.06 22.31
C SER A 646 -3.78 12.34 22.44
N GLY A 647 -2.52 12.23 22.85
CA GLY A 647 -1.59 13.35 22.99
C GLY A 647 -1.52 13.98 24.38
N ALA A 648 -1.95 13.28 25.44
CA ALA A 648 -1.79 13.75 26.81
C ALA A 648 -0.33 13.64 27.28
N LYS A 649 0.09 14.59 28.13
CA LYS A 649 1.38 14.54 28.86
C LYS A 649 1.20 14.58 30.37
N ARG A 650 0.03 15.00 30.85
CA ARG A 650 -0.30 15.11 32.27
C ARG A 650 -1.54 14.29 32.58
N ILE A 651 -1.52 13.63 33.74
CA ILE A 651 -2.65 12.83 34.22
C ILE A 651 -3.02 13.31 35.61
N LEU A 652 -4.30 13.59 35.82
CA LEU A 652 -4.86 13.80 37.15
C LEU A 652 -5.48 12.47 37.61
N LEU A 653 -4.94 11.87 38.66
CA LEU A 653 -5.24 10.49 39.07
C LEU A 653 -5.72 10.43 40.54
N PRO A 654 -6.80 9.72 40.87
CA PRO A 654 -7.25 9.59 42.26
C PRO A 654 -6.26 8.75 43.07
N MET A 655 -6.04 9.13 44.33
CA MET A 655 -5.29 8.29 45.29
C MET A 655 -5.93 6.92 45.49
N ALA A 656 -7.24 6.80 45.28
CA ALA A 656 -7.95 5.51 45.31
C ALA A 656 -7.45 4.51 44.25
N SER A 657 -6.81 4.98 43.17
CA SER A 657 -6.21 4.12 42.13
C SER A 657 -4.73 3.78 42.37
N ALA A 658 -4.16 4.16 43.52
CA ALA A 658 -2.76 3.87 43.82
C ALA A 658 -2.45 2.36 43.85
N SER A 659 -3.42 1.52 44.25
CA SER A 659 -3.29 0.06 44.26
C SER A 659 -3.15 -0.55 42.86
N ASP A 660 -3.65 0.15 41.83
CA ASP A 660 -3.67 -0.35 40.46
C ASP A 660 -2.45 0.09 39.65
N ILE A 661 -1.60 0.97 40.19
CA ILE A 661 -0.35 1.43 39.54
C ILE A 661 0.55 0.27 39.10
N PRO A 662 0.74 -0.81 39.89
CA PRO A 662 1.55 -1.95 39.47
C PRO A 662 1.02 -2.69 38.22
N THR A 663 -0.25 -2.47 37.85
CA THR A 663 -0.84 -3.06 36.62
C THR A 663 -0.42 -2.31 35.35
N VAL A 664 0.17 -1.11 35.48
CA VAL A 664 0.59 -0.26 34.37
C VAL A 664 2.05 -0.54 34.03
N PRO A 665 2.42 -0.74 32.75
CA PRO A 665 3.80 -0.84 32.34
C PRO A 665 4.62 0.39 32.76
N ALA A 666 5.81 0.18 33.34
CA ALA A 666 6.66 1.26 33.85
C ALA A 666 7.02 2.29 32.77
N GLU A 667 7.22 1.83 31.52
CA GLU A 667 7.49 2.69 30.38
C GLU A 667 6.34 3.65 30.10
N LEU A 668 5.10 3.17 30.07
CA LEU A 668 3.90 3.99 29.88
C LEU A 668 3.73 4.99 31.03
N PHE A 669 3.87 4.52 32.27
CA PHE A 669 3.73 5.37 33.46
C PHE A 669 4.76 6.51 33.47
N SER A 670 5.98 6.26 32.99
CA SER A 670 7.07 7.25 32.93
C SER A 670 6.86 8.36 31.89
N LYS A 671 5.95 8.19 30.91
CA LYS A 671 5.65 9.19 29.88
C LYS A 671 4.79 10.35 30.41
N PHE A 672 4.18 10.19 31.58
CA PHE A 672 3.25 11.16 32.14
C PHE A 672 3.81 11.88 33.36
N GLN A 673 3.49 13.17 33.46
CA GLN A 673 3.51 13.86 34.73
C GLN A 673 2.18 13.62 35.46
N ILE A 674 2.21 12.81 36.50
CA ILE A 674 1.01 12.38 37.23
C ILE A 674 0.83 13.25 38.49
N SER A 675 -0.37 13.83 38.63
CA SER A 675 -0.81 14.54 39.83
C SER A 675 -1.86 13.71 40.55
N PHE A 676 -1.55 13.26 41.76
CA PHE A 676 -2.48 12.50 42.58
C PHE A 676 -3.42 13.41 43.34
N TYR A 677 -4.72 13.11 43.43
CA TYR A 677 -5.66 13.87 44.27
C TYR A 677 -6.39 12.99 45.28
N ALA A 678 -6.65 13.54 46.47
CA ALA A 678 -7.31 12.83 47.56
C ALA A 678 -8.84 13.02 47.57
N ASP A 679 -9.31 14.22 47.21
CA ASP A 679 -10.72 14.58 47.18
C ASP A 679 -11.04 15.51 45.99
N PRO A 680 -12.33 15.77 45.67
CA PRO A 680 -12.70 16.56 44.50
C PRO A 680 -12.23 18.02 44.53
N VAL A 681 -12.08 18.63 45.72
CA VAL A 681 -11.59 20.01 45.84
C VAL A 681 -10.09 20.05 45.56
N ASP A 682 -9.34 19.10 46.10
CA ASP A 682 -7.91 18.92 45.79
C ASP A 682 -7.68 18.65 44.29
N ALA A 683 -8.57 17.88 43.65
CA ALA A 683 -8.53 17.65 42.21
C ALA A 683 -8.64 18.96 41.40
N VAL A 684 -9.52 19.88 41.81
CA VAL A 684 -9.68 21.20 41.16
C VAL A 684 -8.40 22.02 41.28
N PHE A 685 -7.81 22.12 42.48
CA PHE A 685 -6.58 22.89 42.68
C PHE A 685 -5.42 22.34 41.84
N LYS A 686 -5.24 21.02 41.82
CA LYS A 686 -4.24 20.35 41.01
C LYS A 686 -4.49 20.52 39.52
N ALA A 687 -5.73 20.40 39.05
CA ALA A 687 -6.08 20.62 37.65
C ALA A 687 -5.75 22.03 37.16
N LEU A 688 -5.98 23.05 38.00
CA LEU A 688 -5.72 24.47 37.70
C LEU A 688 -4.27 24.91 37.96
N GLY A 689 -3.44 24.02 38.53
CA GLY A 689 -2.05 24.33 38.88
C GLY A 689 -1.93 25.40 39.96
N VAL A 690 -2.83 25.38 40.95
CA VAL A 690 -2.75 26.23 42.15
C VAL A 690 -2.32 25.34 43.30
N ASN A 691 -1.22 25.70 43.97
CA ASN A 691 -0.81 25.08 45.24
C ASN A 691 -1.37 25.88 46.41
#